data_AF-A0AA35MGV2-F1
#
_entry.id   AF-A0AA35MGV2-F1
#
_cell.length_a   1.000
_cell.length_b   1.000
_cell.length_c   1.000
_cell.angle_alpha   90.00
_cell.angle_beta   90.00
_cell.angle_gamma   90.00
#
_symmetry.space_group_name_H-M   'P 1'
#
loop_
_entity.id
_entity.type
_entity.pdbx_description
1 polymer ?
#
loop_
_entity_poly.entity_id
_entity_poly.type
_entity_poly.pdbx_seq_one_letter_code
_entity_poly.pdbx_strand_id
1 'polypeptide(L)'
;MAPKNSAASDGDESQYGKIFSVSGPVVVAEDMIGVAMYELVKVGHENLVGEVIRINGDQASIQVYEETAGVSVGDPVIRTGKPLSVELGPGLLNGIYDGIQRPLQDISNISESIYIPRGIAVPALDRKKKWEFTPSLKVGDHISGGDVWGTVFENSFISTHRILLPPRARGVITKIASKGEYTVAENLLEVEFDGKKTEYPMMQSWPVRVPRPSSEKLNASEPFIVGQRVLDALFPGVLGGTVAIPGAFGCGKTVISQSVSKFSNSDVIVYVGCGERGNEMAEVLKDFPELTIDVDGRKEPIMKRTTLIANTSNMPVAAREASIYTGITVAEYFRDQGLNVAMMADSSSRWAEALRELSGRLGEMPADQGFPAYLGAKLASFYERAGRVQTLGSPERVGSVSIVGAVSPPGGDFSDPVTTSTLGIVQVFWGLDKKLAQRKHFPSINTSVSYSKYTTVLDKFYEKENPEFPRLRDRIKQLLSDSEELDQVVQLVGKSALSDPDKITLDIAALVKEDFLQQNGYSDYDQFCPIWKTEWMMKLMVGYHDEAQKTIAQGQTWSKVREATSDIMSSLRTLKFEVPTEGEEAITKKPGSHTMSEEFQDEVEAINSIYGEGTLSPASEDSTSEYVLNLPGGASSLRLRFPASYPEAPPEVLGTHHSSGGRKGAGARDLALFVDALGNAFQPGVVCLFDSVEEFSRRYEEEVVVVEEEVGEEAGKHEDDGEGEPELDLASLPTPPWTLSEPIVDSRSTFLAHVAPVRSPDQARLYVTQLLASDRRIRSATHNMTAWRIRGEGGASYQDCDDDGETAAGGRLLHLMQLMELWDVMVVVTRWYGGVKLGPRRFAVINAAARDGFVRAGMVVEKEKEKDKKKGK
;
A
#
# COMPACT_ATOMS: atom_id res chain seq x y z
N MET A 1 18.42 -55.62 -16.26
CA MET A 1 17.93 -56.90 -15.70
C MET A 1 16.49 -56.66 -15.29
N ALA A 2 15.53 -57.31 -15.96
CA ALA A 2 14.11 -57.19 -15.60
C ALA A 2 13.85 -57.86 -14.24
N PRO A 3 13.08 -57.26 -13.33
CA PRO A 3 12.66 -57.96 -12.12
C PRO A 3 11.69 -59.08 -12.51
N LYS A 4 11.93 -60.27 -11.95
CA LYS A 4 11.10 -61.46 -12.13
C LYS A 4 9.68 -61.18 -11.61
N ASN A 5 8.68 -61.43 -12.46
CA ASN A 5 7.28 -61.55 -12.08
C ASN A 5 7.12 -62.52 -10.90
N SER A 6 6.83 -61.98 -9.72
CA SER A 6 6.14 -62.72 -8.67
C SER A 6 4.70 -62.90 -9.14
N ALA A 7 4.28 -64.15 -9.33
CA ALA A 7 2.93 -64.53 -9.70
C ALA A 7 1.90 -63.86 -8.77
N ALA A 8 1.10 -62.95 -9.32
CA ALA A 8 -0.09 -62.43 -8.67
C ALA A 8 -1.15 -63.53 -8.66
N SER A 9 -1.86 -63.69 -7.55
CA SER A 9 -2.97 -64.64 -7.40
C SER A 9 -4.12 -64.30 -8.36
N ASP A 10 -4.81 -65.31 -8.91
CA ASP A 10 -5.91 -65.22 -9.89
C ASP A 10 -7.07 -64.23 -9.55
N GLY A 11 -7.15 -63.70 -8.33
CA GLY A 11 -8.09 -62.63 -7.96
C GLY A 11 -7.65 -61.21 -8.37
N ASP A 12 -6.35 -60.99 -8.55
CA ASP A 12 -5.76 -59.70 -8.93
C ASP A 12 -5.75 -59.47 -10.45
N GLU A 13 -5.85 -60.53 -11.28
CA GLU A 13 -5.92 -60.39 -12.75
C GLU A 13 -7.11 -59.54 -13.20
N SER A 14 -8.20 -59.49 -12.41
CA SER A 14 -9.34 -58.64 -12.73
C SER A 14 -9.02 -57.14 -12.62
N GLN A 15 -7.95 -56.72 -11.93
CA GLN A 15 -7.67 -55.30 -11.64
C GLN A 15 -6.80 -54.59 -12.68
N TYR A 16 -6.25 -55.32 -13.65
CA TYR A 16 -5.30 -54.80 -14.63
C TYR A 16 -5.89 -54.78 -16.04
N GLY A 17 -5.89 -53.59 -16.66
CA GLY A 17 -6.05 -53.46 -18.10
C GLY A 17 -4.71 -53.32 -18.81
N LYS A 18 -4.76 -53.23 -20.14
CA LYS A 18 -3.58 -53.00 -21.00
C LYS A 18 -3.81 -51.81 -21.90
N ILE A 19 -2.77 -51.02 -22.13
CA ILE A 19 -2.85 -49.89 -23.06
C ILE A 19 -2.99 -50.40 -24.49
N PHE A 20 -4.06 -49.97 -25.17
CA PHE A 20 -4.32 -50.25 -26.58
C PHE A 20 -3.78 -49.16 -27.49
N SER A 21 -4.00 -47.88 -27.13
CA SER A 21 -3.49 -46.75 -27.90
C SER A 21 -3.20 -45.52 -27.03
N VAL A 22 -2.24 -44.70 -27.47
CA VAL A 22 -1.83 -43.46 -26.79
C VAL A 22 -1.89 -42.31 -27.79
N SER A 23 -2.64 -41.26 -27.48
CA SER A 23 -2.78 -40.05 -28.31
C SER A 23 -2.69 -38.80 -27.44
N GLY A 24 -1.46 -38.32 -27.22
CA GLY A 24 -1.19 -37.20 -26.32
C GLY A 24 -1.69 -37.50 -24.90
N PRO A 25 -2.53 -36.64 -24.29
CA PRO A 25 -3.02 -36.85 -22.93
C PRO A 25 -4.12 -37.92 -22.81
N VAL A 26 -4.65 -38.44 -23.93
CA VAL A 26 -5.70 -39.47 -23.94
C VAL A 26 -5.07 -40.83 -24.22
N VAL A 27 -5.31 -41.77 -23.31
CA VAL A 27 -4.88 -43.17 -23.42
C VAL A 27 -6.12 -44.05 -23.49
N VAL A 28 -6.16 -44.99 -24.41
CA VAL A 28 -7.22 -46.01 -24.48
C VAL A 28 -6.66 -47.32 -23.96
N ALA A 29 -7.32 -47.90 -22.96
CA ALA A 29 -6.98 -49.20 -22.39
C ALA A 29 -8.07 -50.24 -22.69
N GLU A 30 -7.63 -51.48 -22.92
CA GLU A 30 -8.45 -52.70 -23.09
C GLU A 30 -8.34 -53.59 -21.84
N ASP A 31 -9.17 -54.63 -21.75
CA ASP A 31 -9.30 -55.50 -20.58
C ASP A 31 -9.72 -54.71 -19.30
N MET A 32 -10.59 -53.71 -19.43
CA MET A 32 -10.97 -52.78 -18.35
C MET A 32 -12.40 -53.00 -17.80
N ILE A 33 -12.96 -54.20 -17.95
CA ILE A 33 -14.30 -54.54 -17.44
C ILE A 33 -14.43 -54.28 -15.93
N GLY A 34 -15.44 -53.50 -15.55
CA GLY A 34 -15.75 -53.15 -14.16
C GLY A 34 -15.16 -51.82 -13.69
N VAL A 35 -14.50 -51.07 -14.58
CA VAL A 35 -14.07 -49.70 -14.29
C VAL A 35 -15.27 -48.76 -14.23
N ALA A 36 -15.25 -47.81 -13.31
CA ALA A 36 -16.28 -46.77 -13.22
C ALA A 36 -15.87 -45.50 -13.97
N MET A 37 -16.87 -44.72 -14.39
CA MET A 37 -16.65 -43.36 -14.88
C MET A 37 -16.04 -42.50 -13.78
N TYR A 38 -15.06 -41.67 -14.13
CA TYR A 38 -14.30 -40.79 -13.22
C TYR A 38 -13.46 -41.53 -12.18
N GLU A 39 -13.22 -42.83 -12.38
CA GLU A 39 -12.31 -43.60 -11.55
C GLU A 39 -10.85 -43.23 -11.83
N LEU A 40 -10.06 -43.11 -10.77
CA LEU A 40 -8.63 -42.90 -10.85
C LEU A 40 -7.94 -44.23 -11.22
N VAL A 41 -7.00 -44.17 -12.15
CA VAL A 41 -6.21 -45.30 -12.63
C VAL A 41 -4.73 -44.93 -12.66
N LYS A 42 -3.86 -45.93 -12.54
CA LYS A 42 -2.41 -45.79 -12.70
C LYS A 42 -2.01 -46.40 -14.03
N VAL A 43 -1.48 -45.57 -14.92
CA VAL A 43 -1.19 -45.92 -16.31
C VAL A 43 0.31 -46.13 -16.50
N GLY A 44 0.68 -47.23 -17.12
CA GLY A 44 2.07 -47.49 -17.50
C GLY A 44 2.92 -48.07 -16.38
N HIS A 45 4.17 -48.44 -16.71
CA HIS A 45 5.14 -48.91 -15.71
C HIS A 45 5.54 -47.83 -14.69
N GLU A 46 5.47 -46.56 -15.08
CA GLU A 46 5.72 -45.41 -14.21
C GLU A 46 4.54 -45.10 -13.28
N ASN A 47 3.40 -45.80 -13.39
CA ASN A 47 2.19 -45.57 -12.59
C ASN A 47 1.66 -44.12 -12.68
N LEU A 48 1.62 -43.57 -13.89
CA LEU A 48 1.13 -42.21 -14.15
C LEU A 48 -0.33 -42.10 -13.72
N VAL A 49 -0.69 -41.01 -13.05
CA VAL A 49 -2.06 -40.81 -12.56
C VAL A 49 -2.96 -40.40 -13.73
N GLY A 50 -4.05 -41.15 -13.92
CA GLY A 50 -5.09 -40.84 -14.91
C GLY A 50 -6.50 -41.02 -14.37
N GLU A 51 -7.48 -40.50 -15.10
CA GLU A 51 -8.90 -40.62 -14.78
C GLU A 51 -9.68 -41.12 -15.98
N VAL A 52 -10.61 -42.05 -15.74
CA VAL A 52 -11.44 -42.66 -16.78
C VAL A 52 -12.57 -41.69 -17.17
N ILE A 53 -12.65 -41.33 -18.45
CA ILE A 53 -13.60 -40.32 -18.95
C ILE A 53 -14.66 -40.88 -19.90
N ARG A 54 -14.42 -42.05 -20.50
CA ARG A 54 -15.39 -42.73 -21.38
C ARG A 54 -15.17 -44.23 -21.32
N ILE A 55 -16.27 -44.98 -21.37
CA ILE A 55 -16.26 -46.45 -21.40
C ILE A 55 -17.05 -46.90 -22.62
N ASN A 56 -16.43 -47.70 -23.49
CA ASN A 56 -17.03 -48.30 -24.69
C ASN A 56 -16.81 -49.82 -24.64
N GLY A 57 -17.75 -50.55 -24.04
CA GLY A 57 -17.61 -52.00 -23.86
C GLY A 57 -16.43 -52.31 -22.92
N ASP A 58 -15.41 -53.00 -23.44
CA ASP A 58 -14.19 -53.36 -22.72
C ASP A 58 -13.09 -52.28 -22.82
N GLN A 59 -13.27 -51.30 -23.71
CA GLN A 59 -12.31 -50.20 -23.87
C GLN A 59 -12.67 -49.02 -22.96
N ALA A 60 -11.69 -48.53 -22.20
CA ALA A 60 -11.79 -47.32 -21.40
C ALA A 60 -10.86 -46.23 -21.95
N SER A 61 -11.42 -45.05 -22.23
CA SER A 61 -10.64 -43.84 -22.52
C SER A 61 -10.28 -43.15 -21.21
N ILE A 62 -8.99 -42.95 -21.01
CA ILE A 62 -8.38 -42.42 -19.80
C ILE A 62 -7.70 -41.10 -20.15
N GLN A 63 -7.99 -40.06 -19.37
CA GLN A 63 -7.30 -38.79 -19.38
C GLN A 63 -6.15 -38.86 -18.38
N VAL A 64 -4.91 -38.78 -18.86
CA VAL A 64 -3.72 -38.84 -18.01
C VAL A 64 -3.36 -37.42 -17.56
N TYR A 65 -3.14 -37.24 -16.24
CA TYR A 65 -2.80 -35.95 -15.64
C TYR A 65 -1.31 -35.62 -15.69
N GLU A 66 -0.51 -36.56 -16.16
CA GLU A 66 0.94 -36.46 -16.36
C GLU A 66 1.31 -36.54 -17.84
N GLU A 67 2.58 -36.27 -18.15
CA GLU A 67 3.08 -36.40 -19.51
C GLU A 67 3.21 -37.87 -19.91
N THR A 68 2.58 -38.26 -21.02
CA THR A 68 2.49 -39.64 -21.51
C THR A 68 3.67 -40.05 -22.42
N ALA A 69 4.68 -39.19 -22.56
CA ALA A 69 5.84 -39.47 -23.40
C ALA A 69 6.63 -40.69 -22.88
N GLY A 70 6.76 -41.73 -23.71
CA GLY A 70 7.45 -42.97 -23.33
C GLY A 70 6.53 -44.10 -22.83
N VAL A 71 5.23 -43.83 -22.68
CA VAL A 71 4.21 -44.88 -22.47
C VAL A 71 4.04 -45.67 -23.76
N SER A 72 4.05 -47.00 -23.65
CA SER A 72 3.98 -47.91 -24.80
C SER A 72 2.68 -48.73 -24.82
N VAL A 73 2.32 -49.21 -26.01
CA VAL A 73 1.19 -50.14 -26.17
C VAL A 73 1.53 -51.45 -25.46
N GLY A 74 0.57 -51.97 -24.68
CA GLY A 74 0.74 -53.16 -23.85
C GLY A 74 1.18 -52.91 -22.41
N ASP A 75 1.52 -51.68 -22.04
CA ASP A 75 1.83 -51.35 -20.65
C ASP A 75 0.58 -51.57 -19.75
N PRO A 76 0.75 -51.93 -18.47
CA PRO A 76 -0.38 -52.20 -17.58
C PRO A 76 -1.11 -50.92 -17.15
N VAL A 77 -2.42 -51.05 -16.90
CA VAL A 77 -3.26 -50.01 -16.30
C VAL A 77 -3.91 -50.58 -15.04
N ILE A 78 -3.59 -50.00 -13.88
CA ILE A 78 -4.06 -50.46 -12.57
C ILE A 78 -5.24 -49.60 -12.12
N ARG A 79 -6.33 -50.25 -11.74
CA ARG A 79 -7.54 -49.59 -11.22
C ARG A 79 -7.41 -49.30 -9.73
N THR A 80 -7.93 -48.16 -9.27
CA THR A 80 -7.90 -47.80 -7.83
C THR A 80 -9.25 -47.97 -7.13
N GLY A 81 -10.35 -48.13 -7.89
CA GLY A 81 -11.72 -48.23 -7.38
C GLY A 81 -12.26 -46.93 -6.76
N LYS A 82 -11.51 -45.83 -6.84
CA LYS A 82 -11.85 -44.55 -6.21
C LYS A 82 -11.78 -43.41 -7.22
N PRO A 83 -12.68 -42.42 -7.13
CA PRO A 83 -12.58 -41.21 -7.94
C PRO A 83 -11.40 -40.33 -7.47
N LEU A 84 -11.01 -39.38 -8.32
CA LEU A 84 -10.04 -38.34 -7.93
C LEU A 84 -10.53 -37.63 -6.66
N SER A 85 -9.75 -37.76 -5.59
CA SER A 85 -10.11 -37.31 -4.25
C SER A 85 -8.94 -36.56 -3.63
N VAL A 86 -9.26 -35.55 -2.84
CA VAL A 86 -8.30 -34.75 -2.08
C VAL A 86 -8.28 -35.17 -0.63
N GLU A 87 -7.11 -35.12 0.00
CA GLU A 87 -6.95 -35.26 1.44
C GLU A 87 -7.18 -33.89 2.09
N LEU A 88 -8.10 -33.83 3.05
CA LEU A 88 -8.48 -32.62 3.77
C LEU A 88 -8.18 -32.80 5.26
N GLY A 89 -7.46 -31.88 5.86
CA GLY A 89 -7.09 -31.93 7.26
C GLY A 89 -6.08 -30.86 7.65
N PRO A 90 -5.53 -30.92 8.88
CA PRO A 90 -4.48 -30.02 9.33
C PRO A 90 -3.20 -30.15 8.50
N GLY A 91 -2.60 -29.04 8.09
CA GLY A 91 -1.41 -28.96 7.25
C GLY A 91 -1.67 -28.52 5.81
N LEU A 92 -2.92 -28.18 5.45
CA LEU A 92 -3.27 -27.63 4.13
C LEU A 92 -2.88 -26.15 3.99
N LEU A 93 -2.91 -25.39 5.09
CA LEU A 93 -2.49 -23.99 5.07
C LEU A 93 -0.97 -23.90 4.94
N ASN A 94 -0.48 -22.83 4.31
CA ASN A 94 0.95 -22.64 4.00
C ASN A 94 1.51 -23.67 2.99
N GLY A 95 0.69 -24.62 2.51
CA GLY A 95 1.06 -25.63 1.52
C GLY A 95 0.95 -25.11 0.08
N ILE A 96 1.90 -25.56 -0.75
CA ILE A 96 1.81 -25.44 -2.22
C ILE A 96 1.67 -26.81 -2.86
N TYR A 97 0.61 -26.95 -3.65
CA TYR A 97 0.21 -28.20 -4.26
C TYR A 97 0.21 -28.11 -5.78
N ASP A 98 0.39 -29.25 -6.45
CA ASP A 98 0.11 -29.38 -7.88
C ASP A 98 -1.40 -29.59 -8.16
N GLY A 99 -1.78 -29.77 -9.43
CA GLY A 99 -3.17 -29.95 -9.83
C GLY A 99 -3.89 -31.17 -9.22
N ILE A 100 -3.15 -32.20 -8.79
CA ILE A 100 -3.68 -33.41 -8.16
C ILE A 100 -3.33 -33.49 -6.66
N GLN A 101 -3.03 -32.34 -6.05
CA GLN A 101 -2.78 -32.16 -4.62
C GLN A 101 -1.47 -32.77 -4.07
N ARG A 102 -0.42 -32.89 -4.89
CA ARG A 102 0.90 -33.30 -4.39
C ARG A 102 1.73 -32.08 -3.95
N PRO A 103 2.35 -32.12 -2.75
CA PRO A 103 3.14 -30.99 -2.26
C PRO A 103 4.43 -30.80 -3.06
N LEU A 104 4.62 -29.62 -3.66
CA LEU A 104 5.78 -29.36 -4.53
C LEU A 104 7.10 -29.35 -3.76
N GLN A 105 7.08 -28.91 -2.50
CA GLN A 105 8.26 -28.89 -1.63
C GLN A 105 8.78 -30.32 -1.37
N ASP A 106 7.89 -31.24 -1.05
CA ASP A 106 8.27 -32.64 -0.78
C ASP A 106 8.69 -33.36 -2.07
N ILE A 107 8.05 -33.06 -3.21
CA ILE A 107 8.49 -33.57 -4.51
C ILE A 107 9.94 -33.16 -4.79
N SER A 108 10.29 -31.88 -4.57
CA SER A 108 11.65 -31.39 -4.77
C SER A 108 12.65 -32.06 -3.82
N ASN A 109 12.28 -32.22 -2.54
CA ASN A 109 13.13 -32.89 -1.55
C ASN A 109 13.36 -34.37 -1.85
N ILE A 110 12.34 -35.10 -2.30
CA ILE A 110 12.43 -36.55 -2.60
C ILE A 110 13.19 -36.79 -3.91
N SER A 111 12.98 -35.93 -4.91
CA SER A 111 13.59 -36.08 -6.24
C SER A 111 15.00 -35.49 -6.33
N GLU A 112 15.41 -34.66 -5.36
CA GLU A 112 16.65 -33.87 -5.38
C GLU A 112 16.84 -33.10 -6.70
N SER A 113 15.73 -32.69 -7.33
CA SER A 113 15.69 -32.06 -8.64
C SER A 113 14.79 -30.82 -8.63
N ILE A 114 15.06 -29.93 -9.58
CA ILE A 114 14.25 -28.74 -9.86
C ILE A 114 13.06 -29.11 -10.77
N TYR A 115 13.17 -30.24 -11.49
CA TYR A 115 12.11 -30.74 -12.37
C TYR A 115 11.21 -31.73 -11.65
N ILE A 116 9.92 -31.72 -11.99
CA ILE A 116 8.94 -32.65 -11.45
C ILE A 116 9.13 -34.01 -12.15
N PRO A 117 9.53 -35.08 -11.44
CA PRO A 117 9.63 -36.41 -12.03
C PRO A 117 8.23 -36.99 -12.30
N ARG A 118 8.13 -37.87 -13.28
CA ARG A 118 6.90 -38.58 -13.63
C ARG A 118 6.64 -39.74 -12.66
N GLY A 119 5.37 -40.08 -12.44
CA GLY A 119 5.00 -41.25 -11.64
C GLY A 119 5.29 -41.12 -10.14
N ILE A 120 5.64 -39.92 -9.65
CA ILE A 120 5.93 -39.72 -8.24
C ILE A 120 4.63 -39.71 -7.42
N ALA A 121 4.56 -40.61 -6.45
CA ALA A 121 3.44 -40.71 -5.51
C ALA A 121 3.86 -40.15 -4.15
N VAL A 122 3.42 -38.92 -3.84
CA VAL A 122 3.65 -38.24 -2.56
C VAL A 122 2.29 -38.02 -1.89
N PRO A 123 2.12 -38.32 -0.60
CA PRO A 123 0.89 -37.98 0.13
C PRO A 123 0.68 -36.46 0.16
N ALA A 124 -0.57 -36.02 0.23
CA ALA A 124 -0.88 -34.58 0.22
C ALA A 124 -0.55 -33.92 1.57
N LEU A 125 -0.80 -34.63 2.67
CA LEU A 125 -0.48 -34.18 4.03
C LEU A 125 0.73 -34.92 4.60
N ASP A 126 1.54 -34.22 5.39
CA ASP A 126 2.67 -34.83 6.09
C ASP A 126 2.18 -35.78 7.19
N ARG A 127 2.51 -37.07 7.03
CA ARG A 127 2.13 -38.15 7.96
C ARG A 127 3.04 -38.23 9.19
N LYS A 128 4.16 -37.50 9.21
CA LYS A 128 5.13 -37.51 10.31
C LYS A 128 4.90 -36.38 11.30
N LYS A 129 4.34 -35.25 10.83
CA LYS A 129 4.05 -34.09 11.67
C LYS A 129 2.97 -34.42 12.70
N LYS A 130 3.25 -34.08 13.96
CA LYS A 130 2.32 -34.20 15.07
C LYS A 130 1.60 -32.89 15.33
N TRP A 131 0.33 -33.00 15.70
CA TRP A 131 -0.57 -31.88 15.96
C TRP A 131 -1.21 -32.04 17.33
N GLU A 132 -1.35 -30.93 18.08
CA GLU A 132 -2.07 -30.92 19.35
C GLU A 132 -3.57 -30.97 19.10
N PHE A 133 -4.17 -32.14 19.36
CA PHE A 133 -5.59 -32.38 19.21
C PHE A 133 -6.31 -32.18 20.55
N THR A 134 -7.42 -31.45 20.53
CA THR A 134 -8.32 -31.26 21.68
C THR A 134 -9.73 -31.76 21.32
N PRO A 135 -10.26 -32.80 21.99
CA PRO A 135 -11.60 -33.31 21.72
C PRO A 135 -12.68 -32.34 22.23
N SER A 136 -13.77 -32.19 21.48
CA SER A 136 -14.95 -31.37 21.87
C SER A 136 -16.12 -32.21 22.39
N LEU A 137 -16.24 -33.47 21.95
CA LEU A 137 -17.35 -34.37 22.27
C LEU A 137 -16.92 -35.48 23.25
N LYS A 138 -17.91 -36.16 23.86
CA LYS A 138 -17.70 -37.25 24.81
C LYS A 138 -18.11 -38.61 24.21
N VAL A 139 -17.57 -39.67 24.81
CA VAL A 139 -17.99 -41.04 24.50
C VAL A 139 -19.47 -41.21 24.86
N GLY A 140 -20.26 -41.76 23.94
CA GLY A 140 -21.70 -41.93 24.06
C GLY A 140 -22.54 -40.85 23.39
N ASP A 141 -21.94 -39.76 22.91
CA ASP A 141 -22.68 -38.72 22.19
C ASP A 141 -23.07 -39.20 20.79
N HIS A 142 -24.24 -38.78 20.32
CA HIS A 142 -24.68 -38.98 18.93
C HIS A 142 -24.00 -37.94 18.04
N ILE A 143 -23.40 -38.41 16.94
CA ILE A 143 -22.69 -37.56 15.98
C ILE A 143 -23.21 -37.79 14.55
N SER A 144 -23.24 -36.72 13.78
CA SER A 144 -23.67 -36.67 12.39
C SER A 144 -22.62 -36.00 11.50
N GLY A 145 -22.75 -36.19 10.19
CA GLY A 145 -21.81 -35.66 9.21
C GLY A 145 -21.73 -34.13 9.28
N GLY A 146 -20.51 -33.61 9.39
CA GLY A 146 -20.26 -32.17 9.57
C GLY A 146 -20.11 -31.72 11.03
N ASP A 147 -20.38 -32.57 12.02
CA ASP A 147 -20.16 -32.20 13.43
C ASP A 147 -18.67 -32.01 13.74
N VAL A 148 -18.37 -31.02 14.58
CA VAL A 148 -17.01 -30.74 15.06
C VAL A 148 -16.74 -31.63 16.29
N TRP A 149 -15.90 -32.65 16.14
CA TRP A 149 -15.55 -33.59 17.23
C TRP A 149 -14.20 -33.31 17.89
N GLY A 150 -13.41 -32.40 17.32
CA GLY A 150 -12.25 -31.83 17.97
C GLY A 150 -11.65 -30.67 17.21
N THR A 151 -10.65 -30.04 17.83
CA THR A 151 -9.95 -28.87 17.29
C THR A 151 -8.45 -29.08 17.35
N VAL A 152 -7.75 -28.57 16.34
CA VAL A 152 -6.30 -28.59 16.24
C VAL A 152 -5.80 -27.15 16.08
N PHE A 153 -4.68 -26.84 16.74
CA PHE A 153 -3.96 -25.60 16.48
C PHE A 153 -3.08 -25.79 15.23
N GLU A 154 -3.45 -25.14 14.12
CA GLU A 154 -2.67 -25.23 12.87
C GLU A 154 -1.63 -24.12 12.79
N ASN A 155 -2.07 -22.86 12.82
CA ASN A 155 -1.23 -21.68 12.67
C ASN A 155 -1.63 -20.62 13.70
N SER A 156 -0.76 -19.63 13.91
CA SER A 156 -1.10 -18.48 14.76
C SER A 156 -2.23 -17.61 14.18
N PHE A 157 -2.40 -17.61 12.86
CA PHE A 157 -3.51 -16.93 12.17
C PHE A 157 -4.85 -17.66 12.37
N ILE A 158 -4.87 -18.96 12.09
CA ILE A 158 -6.03 -19.83 12.30
C ILE A 158 -5.74 -20.72 13.51
N SER A 159 -6.09 -20.17 14.67
CA SER A 159 -5.84 -20.81 15.97
C SER A 159 -6.66 -22.09 16.18
N THR A 160 -7.81 -22.21 15.51
CA THR A 160 -8.72 -23.35 15.66
C THR A 160 -9.09 -23.96 14.31
N HIS A 161 -8.32 -24.96 13.88
CA HIS A 161 -8.72 -25.85 12.79
C HIS A 161 -9.73 -26.85 13.33
N ARG A 162 -10.96 -26.80 12.82
CA ARG A 162 -12.06 -27.66 13.29
C ARG A 162 -12.02 -28.99 12.55
N ILE A 163 -11.90 -30.10 13.28
CA ILE A 163 -11.93 -31.44 12.69
C ILE A 163 -13.39 -31.88 12.56
N LEU A 164 -13.83 -32.03 11.31
CA LEU A 164 -15.21 -32.34 10.95
C LEU A 164 -15.38 -33.84 10.75
N LEU A 165 -16.53 -34.39 11.14
CA LEU A 165 -16.90 -35.73 10.74
C LEU A 165 -17.24 -35.75 9.23
N PRO A 166 -16.80 -36.76 8.45
CA PRO A 166 -17.16 -36.85 7.03
C PRO A 166 -18.67 -36.79 6.80
N PRO A 167 -19.17 -36.05 5.79
CA PRO A 167 -20.61 -35.79 5.62
C PRO A 167 -21.52 -37.02 5.48
N ARG A 168 -20.98 -38.17 5.08
CA ARG A 168 -21.74 -39.43 4.91
C ARG A 168 -21.79 -40.27 6.18
N ALA A 169 -21.01 -39.92 7.20
CA ALA A 169 -20.91 -40.66 8.44
C ALA A 169 -21.95 -40.16 9.45
N ARG A 170 -22.46 -41.07 10.27
CA ARG A 170 -23.35 -40.80 11.41
C ARG A 170 -23.25 -41.97 12.38
N GLY A 171 -23.54 -41.76 13.66
CA GLY A 171 -23.59 -42.84 14.64
C GLY A 171 -23.37 -42.35 16.07
N VAL A 172 -22.99 -43.27 16.95
CA VAL A 172 -22.66 -42.99 18.36
C VAL A 172 -21.17 -43.17 18.58
N ILE A 173 -20.55 -42.24 19.30
CA ILE A 173 -19.12 -42.31 19.61
C ILE A 173 -18.86 -43.44 20.61
N THR A 174 -18.11 -44.47 20.22
CA THR A 174 -17.68 -45.57 21.10
C THR A 174 -16.33 -45.29 21.75
N LYS A 175 -15.44 -44.60 21.04
CA LYS A 175 -14.11 -44.23 21.52
C LYS A 175 -13.68 -42.91 20.90
N ILE A 176 -13.08 -42.04 21.71
CA ILE A 176 -12.45 -40.80 21.27
C ILE A 176 -11.08 -40.67 21.96
N ALA A 177 -10.08 -40.21 21.22
CA ALA A 177 -8.75 -39.93 21.75
C ALA A 177 -8.79 -38.78 22.77
N SER A 178 -7.96 -38.88 23.82
CA SER A 178 -7.76 -37.81 24.80
C SER A 178 -7.00 -36.63 24.18
N LYS A 179 -6.98 -35.48 24.87
CA LYS A 179 -6.11 -34.36 24.47
C LYS A 179 -4.64 -34.81 24.40
N GLY A 180 -3.95 -34.54 23.30
CA GLY A 180 -2.57 -34.98 23.10
C GLY A 180 -2.03 -34.67 21.70
N GLU A 181 -0.80 -35.11 21.45
CA GLU A 181 -0.15 -34.98 20.13
C GLU A 181 -0.37 -36.22 19.29
N TYR A 182 -0.97 -36.05 18.11
CA TYR A 182 -1.28 -37.14 17.18
C TYR A 182 -0.87 -36.77 15.75
N THR A 183 -0.63 -37.78 14.91
CA THR A 183 -0.42 -37.57 13.47
C THR A 183 -1.74 -37.54 12.72
N VAL A 184 -1.77 -36.93 11.52
CA VAL A 184 -2.99 -36.83 10.70
C VAL A 184 -3.60 -38.17 10.30
N ALA A 185 -2.80 -39.23 10.24
CA ALA A 185 -3.21 -40.57 9.82
C ALA A 185 -3.60 -41.50 10.99
N GLU A 186 -3.35 -41.10 12.24
CA GLU A 186 -3.76 -41.88 13.41
C GLU A 186 -5.27 -41.83 13.60
N ASN A 187 -5.87 -42.99 13.86
CA ASN A 187 -7.31 -43.11 14.10
C ASN A 187 -7.65 -42.61 15.51
N LEU A 188 -8.41 -41.52 15.61
CA LEU A 188 -8.74 -40.87 16.89
C LEU A 188 -10.18 -41.07 17.31
N LEU A 189 -11.08 -41.35 16.37
CA LEU A 189 -12.51 -41.49 16.63
C LEU A 189 -13.03 -42.84 16.12
N GLU A 190 -13.79 -43.53 16.96
CA GLU A 190 -14.57 -44.73 16.58
C GLU A 190 -16.05 -44.42 16.75
N VAL A 191 -16.82 -44.63 15.68
CA VAL A 191 -18.26 -44.41 15.63
C VAL A 191 -18.96 -45.71 15.29
N GLU A 192 -20.03 -46.03 16.01
CA GLU A 192 -20.89 -47.18 15.76
C GLU A 192 -22.22 -46.75 15.15
N PHE A 193 -22.59 -47.38 14.04
CA PHE A 193 -23.86 -47.18 13.37
C PHE A 193 -24.38 -48.51 12.80
N ASP A 194 -25.64 -48.85 13.10
CA ASP A 194 -26.27 -50.12 12.71
C ASP A 194 -25.42 -51.37 13.02
N GLY A 195 -24.71 -51.37 14.16
CA GLY A 195 -23.84 -52.47 14.61
C GLY A 195 -22.49 -52.57 13.87
N LYS A 196 -22.18 -51.64 12.97
CA LYS A 196 -20.87 -51.54 12.30
C LYS A 196 -20.05 -50.42 12.94
N LYS A 197 -18.84 -50.77 13.39
CA LYS A 197 -17.84 -49.82 13.91
C LYS A 197 -16.97 -49.30 12.78
N THR A 198 -16.82 -47.98 12.71
CA THR A 198 -15.98 -47.29 11.72
C THR A 198 -15.03 -46.33 12.43
N GLU A 199 -13.75 -46.40 12.07
CA GLU A 199 -12.69 -45.56 12.61
C GLU A 199 -12.41 -44.37 11.69
N TYR A 200 -12.14 -43.21 12.28
CA TYR A 200 -11.85 -41.96 11.59
C TYR A 200 -10.54 -41.32 12.10
N PRO A 201 -9.62 -40.98 11.19
CA PRO A 201 -8.46 -40.15 11.50
C PRO A 201 -8.81 -38.65 11.42
N MET A 202 -7.83 -37.78 11.69
CA MET A 202 -8.01 -36.31 11.54
C MET A 202 -8.19 -35.89 10.08
N MET A 203 -7.60 -36.63 9.14
CA MET A 203 -7.75 -36.40 7.71
C MET A 203 -9.04 -37.05 7.16
N GLN A 204 -9.68 -36.40 6.21
CA GLN A 204 -10.77 -36.97 5.43
C GLN A 204 -10.43 -36.94 3.93
N SER A 205 -10.90 -37.93 3.18
CA SER A 205 -10.79 -37.93 1.73
C SER A 205 -12.12 -37.55 1.10
N TRP A 206 -12.13 -36.60 0.17
CA TRP A 206 -13.34 -36.16 -0.53
C TRP A 206 -13.16 -36.10 -2.05
N PRO A 207 -14.10 -36.64 -2.84
CA PRO A 207 -14.03 -36.58 -4.30
C PRO A 207 -14.21 -35.15 -4.83
N VAL A 208 -13.29 -34.69 -5.68
CA VAL A 208 -13.24 -33.28 -6.11
C VAL A 208 -14.37 -32.84 -7.03
N ARG A 209 -14.96 -33.80 -7.77
CA ARG A 209 -16.08 -33.56 -8.69
C ARG A 209 -17.44 -33.48 -7.98
N VAL A 210 -17.54 -33.94 -6.73
CA VAL A 210 -18.78 -33.89 -5.96
C VAL A 210 -18.73 -32.68 -5.04
N PRO A 211 -19.67 -31.73 -5.14
CA PRO A 211 -19.72 -30.60 -4.23
C PRO A 211 -19.94 -31.09 -2.78
N ARG A 212 -19.27 -30.47 -1.82
CA ARG A 212 -19.48 -30.79 -0.40
C ARG A 212 -20.88 -30.33 0.03
N PRO A 213 -21.67 -31.21 0.66
CA PRO A 213 -23.05 -30.91 1.02
C PRO A 213 -23.13 -29.82 2.10
N SER A 214 -24.18 -29.00 2.04
CA SER A 214 -24.49 -27.95 3.02
C SER A 214 -25.95 -28.12 3.49
N SER A 215 -26.32 -27.47 4.60
CA SER A 215 -27.69 -27.54 5.12
C SER A 215 -28.64 -26.73 4.23
N GLU A 216 -28.32 -25.46 4.03
CA GLU A 216 -29.08 -24.54 3.16
C GLU A 216 -28.17 -23.44 2.60
N LYS A 217 -28.52 -22.92 1.41
CA LYS A 217 -27.88 -21.73 0.84
C LYS A 217 -28.55 -20.48 1.40
N LEU A 218 -27.76 -19.54 1.88
CA LEU A 218 -28.21 -18.26 2.43
C LEU A 218 -27.96 -17.12 1.45
N ASN A 219 -28.76 -16.06 1.55
CA ASN A 219 -28.48 -14.83 0.81
C ASN A 219 -27.27 -14.11 1.44
N ALA A 220 -26.32 -13.71 0.60
CA ALA A 220 -25.15 -12.95 1.03
C ALA A 220 -25.54 -11.48 1.30
N SER A 221 -25.22 -10.98 2.50
CA SER A 221 -25.56 -9.62 2.94
C SER A 221 -24.34 -8.76 3.27
N GLU A 222 -23.16 -9.37 3.37
CA GLU A 222 -21.93 -8.70 3.77
C GLU A 222 -21.07 -8.41 2.54
N PRO A 223 -20.46 -7.21 2.45
CA PRO A 223 -19.62 -6.85 1.32
C PRO A 223 -18.30 -7.62 1.33
N PHE A 224 -17.85 -7.98 0.14
CA PHE A 224 -16.50 -8.48 -0.08
C PHE A 224 -15.58 -7.27 -0.24
N ILE A 225 -14.86 -6.95 0.84
CA ILE A 225 -13.98 -5.78 0.90
C ILE A 225 -12.62 -6.21 0.37
N VAL A 226 -12.16 -5.57 -0.70
CA VAL A 226 -10.86 -5.84 -1.32
C VAL A 226 -9.85 -4.74 -0.94
N GLY A 227 -10.31 -3.54 -0.59
CA GLY A 227 -9.47 -2.37 -0.33
C GLY A 227 -9.10 -1.60 -1.59
N GLN A 228 -9.76 -1.88 -2.71
CA GLN A 228 -9.61 -1.14 -3.96
C GLN A 228 -10.82 -0.23 -4.15
N ARG A 229 -10.62 1.08 -4.25
CA ARG A 229 -11.70 2.09 -4.29
C ARG A 229 -12.73 1.81 -5.38
N VAL A 230 -12.26 1.51 -6.59
CA VAL A 230 -13.12 1.20 -7.75
C VAL A 230 -13.94 -0.09 -7.55
N LEU A 231 -13.36 -1.11 -6.91
CA LEU A 231 -14.02 -2.40 -6.68
C LEU A 231 -15.06 -2.28 -5.57
N ASP A 232 -14.67 -1.67 -4.44
CA ASP A 232 -15.54 -1.61 -3.26
C ASP A 232 -16.65 -0.56 -3.41
N ALA A 233 -16.42 0.54 -4.15
CA ALA A 233 -17.42 1.58 -4.35
C ALA A 233 -18.34 1.34 -5.55
N LEU A 234 -17.78 1.20 -6.75
CA LEU A 234 -18.60 1.18 -7.98
C LEU A 234 -19.14 -0.22 -8.31
N PHE A 235 -18.32 -1.26 -8.10
CA PHE A 235 -18.62 -2.63 -8.51
C PHE A 235 -18.44 -3.65 -7.38
N PRO A 236 -19.13 -3.46 -6.23
CA PRO A 236 -18.86 -4.26 -5.04
C PRO A 236 -19.26 -5.72 -5.22
N GLY A 237 -18.46 -6.61 -4.62
CA GLY A 237 -18.79 -8.02 -4.41
C GLY A 237 -19.42 -8.27 -3.04
N VAL A 238 -19.88 -9.49 -2.82
CA VAL A 238 -20.39 -9.97 -1.53
C VAL A 238 -19.61 -11.20 -1.07
N LEU A 239 -19.54 -11.43 0.24
CA LEU A 239 -18.99 -12.67 0.79
C LEU A 239 -19.89 -13.86 0.41
N GLY A 240 -19.35 -14.78 -0.39
CA GLY A 240 -20.12 -15.83 -1.05
C GLY A 240 -20.52 -15.51 -2.49
N GLY A 241 -20.08 -14.37 -3.03
CA GLY A 241 -20.40 -13.93 -4.38
C GLY A 241 -19.53 -14.54 -5.47
N THR A 242 -19.95 -14.36 -6.72
CA THR A 242 -19.23 -14.76 -7.92
C THR A 242 -18.80 -13.54 -8.72
N VAL A 243 -17.50 -13.46 -8.99
CA VAL A 243 -16.86 -12.35 -9.70
C VAL A 243 -16.06 -12.88 -10.89
N ALA A 244 -16.20 -12.22 -12.04
CA ALA A 244 -15.32 -12.45 -13.18
C ALA A 244 -14.45 -11.22 -13.47
N ILE A 245 -13.18 -11.47 -13.78
CA ILE A 245 -12.20 -10.48 -14.22
C ILE A 245 -11.75 -10.80 -15.65
N PRO A 246 -12.53 -10.44 -16.68
CA PRO A 246 -12.09 -10.55 -18.05
C PRO A 246 -11.18 -9.38 -18.42
N GLY A 247 -10.10 -9.70 -19.11
CA GLY A 247 -9.19 -8.68 -19.62
C GLY A 247 -8.19 -9.25 -20.60
N ALA A 248 -7.70 -8.40 -21.49
CA ALA A 248 -6.59 -8.77 -22.37
C ALA A 248 -5.31 -9.09 -21.58
N PHE A 249 -4.32 -9.63 -22.27
CA PHE A 249 -3.00 -9.81 -21.69
C PHE A 249 -2.37 -8.46 -21.31
N GLY A 250 -1.75 -8.38 -20.13
CA GLY A 250 -1.08 -7.16 -19.63
C GLY A 250 -1.99 -6.08 -19.04
N CYS A 251 -3.29 -6.34 -18.87
CA CYS A 251 -4.21 -5.38 -18.24
C CYS A 251 -4.13 -5.32 -16.70
N GLY A 252 -3.33 -6.18 -16.06
CA GLY A 252 -3.20 -6.21 -14.59
C GLY A 252 -4.16 -7.17 -13.87
N LYS A 253 -4.61 -8.25 -14.52
CA LYS A 253 -5.42 -9.31 -13.90
C LYS A 253 -4.76 -9.89 -12.65
N THR A 254 -3.52 -10.35 -12.79
CA THR A 254 -2.72 -10.94 -11.70
C THR A 254 -2.55 -9.96 -10.55
N VAL A 255 -2.37 -8.66 -10.82
CA VAL A 255 -2.24 -7.62 -9.78
C VAL A 255 -3.53 -7.48 -8.97
N ILE A 256 -4.69 -7.55 -9.61
CA ILE A 256 -5.98 -7.54 -8.90
C ILE A 256 -6.16 -8.83 -8.10
N SER A 257 -5.88 -10.00 -8.68
CA SER A 257 -5.96 -11.29 -7.97
C SER A 257 -5.04 -11.33 -6.74
N GLN A 258 -3.83 -10.76 -6.86
CA GLN A 258 -2.90 -10.60 -5.75
C GLN A 258 -3.45 -9.61 -4.70
N SER A 259 -4.00 -8.46 -5.12
CA SER A 259 -4.58 -7.47 -4.20
C SER A 259 -5.75 -8.07 -3.41
N VAL A 260 -6.61 -8.85 -4.07
CA VAL A 260 -7.68 -9.61 -3.41
C VAL A 260 -7.12 -10.62 -2.42
N SER A 261 -6.06 -11.34 -2.78
CA SER A 261 -5.42 -12.30 -1.87
C SER A 261 -4.75 -11.62 -0.66
N LYS A 262 -4.22 -10.42 -0.84
CA LYS A 262 -3.50 -9.65 0.18
C LYS A 262 -4.46 -8.99 1.17
N PHE A 263 -5.45 -8.27 0.66
CA PHE A 263 -6.21 -7.29 1.43
C PHE A 263 -7.66 -7.68 1.69
N SER A 264 -8.14 -8.79 1.14
CA SER A 264 -9.53 -9.17 1.36
C SER A 264 -9.84 -9.48 2.82
N ASN A 265 -11.08 -9.15 3.21
CA ASN A 265 -11.66 -9.47 4.51
C ASN A 265 -12.03 -10.97 4.68
N SER A 266 -11.37 -11.87 3.94
CA SER A 266 -11.58 -13.33 4.03
C SER A 266 -10.59 -13.98 5.00
N ASP A 267 -11.04 -15.02 5.69
CA ASP A 267 -10.23 -15.76 6.67
C ASP A 267 -9.18 -16.63 5.98
N VAL A 268 -9.55 -17.28 4.88
CA VAL A 268 -8.69 -18.20 4.11
C VAL A 268 -8.69 -17.80 2.64
N ILE A 269 -7.52 -17.85 2.02
CA ILE A 269 -7.34 -17.63 0.59
C ILE A 269 -6.93 -18.94 -0.07
N VAL A 270 -7.67 -19.34 -1.11
CA VAL A 270 -7.28 -20.47 -1.98
C VAL A 270 -6.93 -19.90 -3.35
N TYR A 271 -5.66 -19.93 -3.71
CA TYR A 271 -5.19 -19.37 -4.96
C TYR A 271 -4.83 -20.49 -5.93
N VAL A 272 -5.56 -20.57 -7.05
CA VAL A 272 -5.35 -21.57 -8.09
C VAL A 272 -4.74 -20.90 -9.33
N GLY A 273 -3.46 -21.14 -9.54
CA GLY A 273 -2.75 -20.81 -10.77
C GLY A 273 -2.99 -21.89 -11.83
N CYS A 274 -4.03 -21.74 -12.64
CA CYS A 274 -4.40 -22.62 -13.74
C CYS A 274 -3.86 -22.09 -15.08
N GLY A 275 -2.78 -22.72 -15.57
CA GLY A 275 -2.19 -22.46 -16.88
C GLY A 275 -1.45 -21.13 -16.98
N GLU A 276 -1.07 -20.54 -15.85
CA GLU A 276 -0.32 -19.28 -15.78
C GLU A 276 1.20 -19.49 -15.81
N ARG A 277 1.94 -18.38 -15.91
CA ARG A 277 3.40 -18.42 -15.95
C ARG A 277 3.97 -18.84 -14.60
N GLY A 278 4.98 -19.72 -14.61
CA GLY A 278 5.67 -20.13 -13.39
C GLY A 278 6.29 -18.96 -12.61
N ASN A 279 6.72 -17.89 -13.29
CA ASN A 279 7.26 -16.70 -12.64
C ASN A 279 6.22 -15.97 -11.77
N GLU A 280 4.96 -15.93 -12.19
CA GLU A 280 3.88 -15.26 -11.44
C GLU A 280 3.59 -16.01 -10.13
N MET A 281 3.65 -17.35 -10.16
CA MET A 281 3.55 -18.18 -8.95
C MET A 281 4.78 -18.03 -8.04
N ALA A 282 5.98 -17.91 -8.62
CA ALA A 282 7.20 -17.70 -7.86
C ALA A 282 7.23 -16.32 -7.17
N GLU A 283 6.73 -15.28 -7.83
CA GLU A 283 6.56 -13.94 -7.25
C GLU A 283 5.60 -13.98 -6.04
N VAL A 284 4.45 -14.63 -6.19
CA VAL A 284 3.50 -14.85 -5.08
C VAL A 284 4.17 -15.54 -3.88
N LEU A 285 4.95 -16.60 -4.12
CA LEU A 285 5.67 -17.31 -3.06
C LEU A 285 6.76 -16.47 -2.37
N LYS A 286 7.36 -15.52 -3.09
CA LYS A 286 8.39 -14.64 -2.55
C LYS A 286 7.78 -13.53 -1.71
N ASP A 287 6.71 -12.90 -2.20
CA ASP A 287 6.13 -11.71 -1.58
C ASP A 287 5.22 -12.07 -0.40
N PHE A 288 4.48 -13.18 -0.45
CA PHE A 288 3.48 -13.53 0.57
C PHE A 288 4.05 -13.77 1.98
N PRO A 289 5.27 -14.32 2.14
CA PRO A 289 5.91 -14.40 3.45
C PRO A 289 6.37 -13.06 4.02
N GLU A 290 6.72 -12.09 3.18
CA GLU A 290 7.19 -10.75 3.61
C GLU A 290 6.03 -9.85 4.05
N LEU A 291 4.85 -10.07 3.47
CA LEU A 291 3.65 -9.29 3.74
C LEU A 291 2.97 -9.76 5.03
N THR A 292 2.91 -8.85 6.01
CA THR A 292 2.25 -9.09 7.29
C THR A 292 0.98 -8.26 7.42
N ILE A 293 -0.06 -8.86 7.99
CA ILE A 293 -1.29 -8.20 8.37
C ILE A 293 -1.43 -8.20 9.89
N ASP A 294 -2.01 -7.14 10.44
CA ASP A 294 -2.30 -7.05 11.86
C ASP A 294 -3.63 -7.75 12.14
N VAL A 295 -3.56 -8.86 12.89
CA VAL A 295 -4.73 -9.59 13.38
C VAL A 295 -4.59 -9.73 14.87
N ASP A 296 -5.58 -9.22 15.60
CA ASP A 296 -5.62 -9.20 17.07
C ASP A 296 -4.36 -8.57 17.73
N GLY A 297 -3.80 -7.54 17.10
CA GLY A 297 -2.59 -6.83 17.58
C GLY A 297 -1.29 -7.57 17.30
N ARG A 298 -1.30 -8.60 16.42
CA ARG A 298 -0.14 -9.38 16.02
C ARG A 298 0.08 -9.29 14.52
N LYS A 299 1.32 -9.01 14.12
CA LYS A 299 1.73 -9.06 12.71
C LYS A 299 1.96 -10.50 12.29
N GLU A 300 1.10 -10.98 11.40
CA GLU A 300 1.14 -12.35 10.88
C GLU A 300 1.27 -12.37 9.36
N PRO A 301 2.12 -13.25 8.79
CA PRO A 301 2.30 -13.31 7.34
C PRO A 301 1.07 -13.92 6.65
N ILE A 302 0.70 -13.35 5.50
CA ILE A 302 -0.48 -13.79 4.73
C ILE A 302 -0.37 -15.23 4.21
N MET A 303 0.85 -15.74 4.07
CA MET A 303 1.10 -17.13 3.67
C MET A 303 0.47 -18.15 4.63
N LYS A 304 0.34 -17.83 5.93
CA LYS A 304 -0.27 -18.74 6.93
C LYS A 304 -1.77 -18.96 6.75
N ARG A 305 -2.46 -18.10 6.00
CA ARG A 305 -3.88 -18.24 5.66
C ARG A 305 -4.13 -18.63 4.20
N THR A 306 -3.06 -18.87 3.44
CA THR A 306 -3.14 -19.12 2.01
C THR A 306 -2.82 -20.58 1.70
N THR A 307 -3.59 -21.19 0.82
CA THR A 307 -3.25 -22.46 0.16
C THR A 307 -3.08 -22.20 -1.34
N LEU A 308 -1.92 -22.58 -1.87
CA LEU A 308 -1.58 -22.37 -3.28
C LEU A 308 -1.70 -23.67 -4.06
N ILE A 309 -2.39 -23.63 -5.19
CA ILE A 309 -2.46 -24.74 -6.15
C ILE A 309 -1.88 -24.25 -7.46
N ALA A 310 -0.74 -24.79 -7.83
CA ALA A 310 0.03 -24.40 -9.00
C ALA A 310 -0.09 -25.47 -10.08
N ASN A 311 -0.66 -25.10 -11.22
CA ASN A 311 -0.55 -25.86 -12.45
C ASN A 311 -0.14 -24.91 -13.58
N THR A 312 1.15 -24.77 -13.79
CA THR A 312 1.73 -23.79 -14.73
C THR A 312 1.40 -24.12 -16.20
N SER A 313 1.63 -23.16 -17.09
CA SER A 313 1.35 -23.33 -18.53
C SER A 313 2.09 -24.50 -19.19
N ASN A 314 3.28 -24.83 -18.69
CA ASN A 314 4.13 -25.94 -19.14
C ASN A 314 3.83 -27.28 -18.43
N MET A 315 2.96 -27.30 -17.42
CA MET A 315 2.48 -28.55 -16.82
C MET A 315 1.38 -29.17 -17.70
N PRO A 316 1.10 -30.48 -17.54
CA PRO A 316 0.14 -31.21 -18.36
C PRO A 316 -1.23 -30.51 -18.46
N VAL A 317 -1.79 -30.52 -19.67
CA VAL A 317 -3.04 -29.81 -19.99
C VAL A 317 -4.22 -30.37 -19.19
N ALA A 318 -4.28 -31.69 -19.04
CA ALA A 318 -5.32 -32.36 -18.27
C ALA A 318 -5.34 -31.92 -16.79
N ALA A 319 -4.17 -31.64 -16.20
CA ALA A 319 -4.05 -31.25 -14.79
C ALA A 319 -4.64 -29.85 -14.50
N ARG A 320 -4.90 -29.05 -15.54
CA ARG A 320 -5.61 -27.75 -15.41
C ARG A 320 -7.05 -27.92 -14.95
N GLU A 321 -7.74 -28.97 -15.43
CA GLU A 321 -9.10 -29.27 -14.96
C GLU A 321 -9.06 -29.77 -13.51
N ALA A 322 -8.09 -30.64 -13.17
CA ALA A 322 -7.92 -31.15 -11.82
C ALA A 322 -7.62 -30.03 -10.81
N SER A 323 -6.76 -29.06 -11.15
CA SER A 323 -6.38 -27.98 -10.23
C SER A 323 -7.57 -27.10 -9.81
N ILE A 324 -8.48 -26.80 -10.74
CA ILE A 324 -9.70 -26.03 -10.47
C ILE A 324 -10.61 -26.80 -9.49
N TYR A 325 -10.84 -28.09 -9.72
CA TYR A 325 -11.69 -28.91 -8.84
C TYR A 325 -11.05 -29.17 -7.47
N THR A 326 -9.73 -29.36 -7.42
CA THR A 326 -8.95 -29.47 -6.19
C THR A 326 -9.13 -28.19 -5.35
N GLY A 327 -8.93 -27.02 -5.97
CA GLY A 327 -9.04 -25.73 -5.27
C GLY A 327 -10.42 -25.43 -4.73
N ILE A 328 -11.48 -25.63 -5.51
CA ILE A 328 -12.83 -25.40 -5.01
C ILE A 328 -13.21 -26.38 -3.89
N THR A 329 -12.71 -27.62 -3.92
CA THR A 329 -12.99 -28.61 -2.86
C THR A 329 -12.26 -28.26 -1.56
N VAL A 330 -11.04 -27.73 -1.65
CA VAL A 330 -10.32 -27.16 -0.50
C VAL A 330 -11.05 -25.92 0.03
N ALA A 331 -11.56 -25.05 -0.85
CA ALA A 331 -12.33 -23.89 -0.43
C ALA A 331 -13.64 -24.27 0.30
N GLU A 332 -14.37 -25.25 -0.23
CA GLU A 332 -15.56 -25.79 0.42
C GLU A 332 -15.26 -26.46 1.76
N TYR A 333 -14.07 -27.06 1.93
CA TYR A 333 -13.67 -27.63 3.21
C TYR A 333 -13.52 -26.57 4.30
N PHE A 334 -12.83 -25.46 4.00
CA PHE A 334 -12.69 -24.35 4.94
C PHE A 334 -14.02 -23.61 5.17
N ARG A 335 -14.87 -23.52 4.15
CA ARG A 335 -16.26 -23.05 4.29
C ARG A 335 -17.05 -23.89 5.28
N ASP A 336 -16.94 -25.22 5.22
CA ASP A 336 -17.63 -26.11 6.14
C ASP A 336 -17.13 -25.98 7.59
N GLN A 337 -15.94 -25.41 7.81
CA GLN A 337 -15.47 -25.03 9.15
C GLN A 337 -16.15 -23.75 9.67
N GLY A 338 -16.94 -23.05 8.86
CA GLY A 338 -17.57 -21.78 9.20
C GLY A 338 -16.67 -20.57 8.97
N LEU A 339 -15.71 -20.67 8.04
CA LEU A 339 -14.83 -19.58 7.64
C LEU A 339 -15.31 -18.93 6.33
N ASN A 340 -14.92 -17.67 6.12
CA ASN A 340 -15.10 -16.96 4.86
C ASN A 340 -13.87 -17.20 3.98
N VAL A 341 -14.08 -17.82 2.82
CA VAL A 341 -13.01 -18.25 1.93
C VAL A 341 -13.11 -17.50 0.61
N ALA A 342 -11.99 -16.95 0.14
CA ALA A 342 -11.88 -16.40 -1.21
C ALA A 342 -11.04 -17.34 -2.09
N MET A 343 -11.64 -17.82 -3.18
CA MET A 343 -10.98 -18.65 -4.18
C MET A 343 -10.64 -17.82 -5.42
N MET A 344 -9.35 -17.66 -5.71
CA MET A 344 -8.87 -17.05 -6.95
C MET A 344 -8.62 -18.14 -8.00
N ALA A 345 -9.21 -18.00 -9.18
CA ALA A 345 -8.97 -18.89 -10.31
C ALA A 345 -8.32 -18.12 -11.46
N ASP A 346 -6.99 -18.18 -11.55
CA ASP A 346 -6.19 -17.48 -12.57
C ASP A 346 -5.49 -18.51 -13.47
N SER A 347 -5.97 -18.83 -14.69
CA SER A 347 -7.19 -18.32 -15.33
C SER A 347 -8.13 -19.43 -15.80
N SER A 348 -9.44 -19.16 -15.76
CA SER A 348 -10.49 -20.09 -16.20
C SER A 348 -10.50 -20.32 -17.71
N SER A 349 -9.96 -19.40 -18.50
CA SER A 349 -9.77 -19.57 -19.95
C SER A 349 -8.82 -20.72 -20.28
N ARG A 350 -7.74 -20.90 -19.50
CA ARG A 350 -6.78 -22.01 -19.72
C ARG A 350 -7.38 -23.37 -19.39
N TRP A 351 -8.33 -23.41 -18.46
CA TRP A 351 -9.14 -24.58 -18.21
C TRP A 351 -10.09 -24.86 -19.40
N ALA A 352 -10.77 -23.84 -19.93
CA ALA A 352 -11.61 -24.01 -21.12
C ALA A 352 -10.82 -24.49 -22.36
N GLU A 353 -9.60 -23.99 -22.56
CA GLU A 353 -8.69 -24.47 -23.60
C GLU A 353 -8.30 -25.94 -23.40
N ALA A 354 -8.08 -26.37 -22.15
CA ALA A 354 -7.82 -27.78 -21.84
C ALA A 354 -9.00 -28.67 -22.23
N LEU A 355 -10.22 -28.24 -21.92
CA LEU A 355 -11.44 -28.94 -22.32
C LEU A 355 -11.58 -29.02 -23.85
N ARG A 356 -11.23 -27.94 -24.56
CA ARG A 356 -11.21 -27.93 -26.03
C ARG A 356 -10.22 -28.94 -26.59
N GLU A 357 -9.01 -29.00 -26.04
CA GLU A 357 -8.00 -29.96 -26.49
C GLU A 357 -8.44 -31.41 -26.24
N LEU A 358 -8.97 -31.70 -25.05
CA LEU A 358 -9.48 -33.03 -24.70
C LEU A 358 -10.64 -33.45 -25.61
N SER A 359 -11.60 -32.55 -25.83
CA SER A 359 -12.76 -32.78 -26.71
C SER A 359 -12.32 -33.08 -28.15
N GLY A 360 -11.34 -32.34 -28.66
CA GLY A 360 -10.75 -32.58 -29.98
C GLY A 360 -10.04 -33.93 -30.10
N ARG A 361 -9.35 -34.39 -29.05
CA ARG A 361 -8.71 -35.71 -29.01
C ARG A 361 -9.71 -36.86 -28.93
N LEU A 362 -10.84 -36.64 -28.28
CA LEU A 362 -11.94 -37.61 -28.18
C LEU A 362 -12.79 -37.71 -29.46
N GLY A 363 -12.59 -36.79 -30.41
CA GLY A 363 -13.38 -36.73 -31.64
C GLY A 363 -14.83 -36.30 -31.39
N GLU A 364 -15.07 -35.51 -30.34
CA GLU A 364 -16.39 -34.91 -30.09
C GLU A 364 -16.67 -33.80 -31.12
N MET A 365 -17.96 -33.55 -31.38
CA MET A 365 -18.34 -32.46 -32.28
C MET A 365 -18.06 -31.11 -31.60
N PRO A 366 -17.24 -30.24 -32.21
CA PRO A 366 -16.98 -28.92 -31.67
C PRO A 366 -18.20 -28.00 -31.81
N ALA A 367 -18.39 -27.12 -30.84
CA ALA A 367 -19.29 -25.98 -30.90
C ALA A 367 -18.50 -24.72 -31.32
N ASP A 368 -18.92 -23.54 -30.84
CA ASP A 368 -18.30 -22.26 -31.18
C ASP A 368 -16.81 -22.24 -30.86
N GLN A 369 -16.01 -21.74 -31.81
CA GLN A 369 -14.54 -21.63 -31.71
C GLN A 369 -13.80 -22.93 -31.30
N GLY A 370 -14.43 -24.09 -31.54
CA GLY A 370 -13.85 -25.40 -31.25
C GLY A 370 -14.11 -25.92 -29.84
N PHE A 371 -14.76 -25.15 -28.96
CA PHE A 371 -15.05 -25.60 -27.58
C PHE A 371 -16.12 -26.70 -27.55
N PRO A 372 -16.13 -27.57 -26.53
CA PRO A 372 -17.18 -28.56 -26.38
C PRO A 372 -18.53 -27.91 -26.02
N ALA A 373 -19.63 -28.53 -26.44
CA ALA A 373 -20.99 -28.05 -26.12
C ALA A 373 -21.30 -27.99 -24.61
N TYR A 374 -20.59 -28.78 -23.78
CA TYR A 374 -20.76 -28.80 -22.32
C TYR A 374 -19.94 -27.75 -21.56
N LEU A 375 -19.22 -26.85 -22.25
CA LEU A 375 -18.40 -25.81 -21.60
C LEU A 375 -19.23 -24.95 -20.62
N GLY A 376 -20.36 -24.42 -21.08
CA GLY A 376 -21.23 -23.58 -20.26
C GLY A 376 -21.74 -24.31 -19.00
N ALA A 377 -22.11 -25.58 -19.14
CA ALA A 377 -22.56 -26.40 -18.01
C ALA A 377 -21.43 -26.65 -16.99
N LYS A 378 -20.20 -26.92 -17.44
CA LYS A 378 -19.05 -27.06 -16.53
C LYS A 378 -18.75 -25.76 -15.77
N LEU A 379 -18.71 -24.63 -16.47
CA LEU A 379 -18.51 -23.32 -15.83
C LEU A 379 -19.63 -23.01 -14.83
N ALA A 380 -20.89 -23.28 -15.18
CA ALA A 380 -22.02 -23.07 -14.28
C ALA A 380 -21.91 -23.94 -13.02
N SER A 381 -21.59 -25.22 -13.18
CA SER A 381 -21.41 -26.14 -12.06
C SER A 381 -20.26 -25.73 -11.12
N PHE A 382 -19.25 -25.05 -11.66
CA PHE A 382 -18.13 -24.53 -10.88
C PHE A 382 -18.53 -23.28 -10.08
N TYR A 383 -19.11 -22.26 -10.73
CA TYR A 383 -19.50 -21.02 -10.05
C TYR A 383 -20.66 -21.22 -9.06
N GLU A 384 -21.56 -22.18 -9.30
CA GLU A 384 -22.66 -22.52 -8.36
C GLU A 384 -22.19 -23.18 -7.05
N ARG A 385 -20.92 -23.62 -6.98
CA ARG A 385 -20.31 -24.08 -5.72
C ARG A 385 -19.96 -22.94 -4.77
N ALA A 386 -19.85 -21.72 -5.31
CA ALA A 386 -19.78 -20.50 -4.51
C ALA A 386 -21.10 -20.23 -3.79
N GLY A 387 -21.03 -19.46 -2.71
CA GLY A 387 -22.20 -19.07 -1.96
C GLY A 387 -21.93 -18.93 -0.47
N ARG A 388 -22.80 -18.18 0.20
CA ARG A 388 -22.95 -18.21 1.65
C ARG A 388 -23.87 -19.38 2.01
N VAL A 389 -23.45 -20.24 2.93
CA VAL A 389 -24.21 -21.44 3.29
C VAL A 389 -24.25 -21.62 4.80
N GLN A 390 -25.37 -22.16 5.27
CA GLN A 390 -25.42 -22.81 6.58
C GLN A 390 -24.74 -24.17 6.44
N THR A 391 -23.65 -24.37 7.18
CA THR A 391 -22.88 -25.61 7.11
C THR A 391 -23.63 -26.76 7.80
N LEU A 392 -23.17 -28.00 7.55
CA LEU A 392 -23.72 -29.18 8.22
C LEU A 392 -23.17 -29.34 9.64
N GLY A 393 -24.01 -29.91 10.50
CA GLY A 393 -23.64 -30.37 11.82
C GLY A 393 -23.64 -29.31 12.92
N SER A 394 -23.39 -29.76 14.14
CA SER A 394 -23.31 -28.98 15.36
C SER A 394 -21.84 -28.62 15.66
N PRO A 395 -21.54 -27.37 16.09
CA PRO A 395 -22.44 -26.23 16.26
C PRO A 395 -22.89 -25.62 14.93
N GLU A 396 -24.06 -24.95 14.96
CA GLU A 396 -24.56 -24.15 13.84
C GLU A 396 -23.55 -23.05 13.50
N ARG A 397 -23.16 -23.01 12.23
CA ARG A 397 -22.16 -22.07 11.73
C ARG A 397 -22.41 -21.76 10.27
N VAL A 398 -22.13 -20.51 9.92
CA VAL A 398 -22.25 -19.98 8.56
C VAL A 398 -20.86 -19.88 7.96
N GLY A 399 -20.70 -20.34 6.73
CA GLY A 399 -19.47 -20.18 5.96
C GLY A 399 -19.78 -19.58 4.59
N SER A 400 -18.77 -19.01 3.94
CA SER A 400 -18.93 -18.46 2.59
C SER A 400 -17.75 -18.83 1.70
N VAL A 401 -18.03 -19.03 0.40
CA VAL A 401 -17.00 -19.16 -0.64
C VAL A 401 -17.26 -18.10 -1.70
N SER A 402 -16.37 -17.13 -1.78
CA SER A 402 -16.33 -16.13 -2.86
C SER A 402 -15.41 -16.62 -3.97
N ILE A 403 -15.90 -16.72 -5.20
CA ILE A 403 -15.06 -17.10 -6.35
C ILE A 403 -14.74 -15.86 -7.18
N VAL A 404 -13.45 -15.64 -7.44
CA VAL A 404 -12.96 -14.63 -8.37
C VAL A 404 -12.22 -15.33 -9.50
N GLY A 405 -12.86 -15.37 -10.67
CA GLY A 405 -12.32 -16.02 -11.86
C GLY A 405 -11.73 -15.02 -12.84
N ALA A 406 -10.43 -15.14 -13.13
CA ALA A 406 -9.80 -14.38 -14.20
C ALA A 406 -10.10 -15.04 -15.55
N VAL A 407 -10.53 -14.24 -16.52
CA VAL A 407 -10.81 -14.68 -17.90
C VAL A 407 -9.87 -13.94 -18.84
N SER A 408 -9.21 -14.69 -19.73
CA SER A 408 -8.26 -14.17 -20.71
C SER A 408 -8.82 -14.34 -22.13
N PRO A 409 -9.77 -13.50 -22.57
CA PRO A 409 -10.26 -13.55 -23.94
C PRO A 409 -9.14 -13.23 -24.94
N PRO A 410 -9.09 -13.92 -26.09
CA PRO A 410 -8.12 -13.62 -27.14
C PRO A 410 -8.32 -12.19 -27.64
N GLY A 411 -7.26 -11.38 -27.62
CA GLY A 411 -7.31 -9.99 -28.08
C GLY A 411 -8.10 -9.02 -27.18
N GLY A 412 -8.69 -9.47 -26.07
CA GLY A 412 -9.57 -8.64 -25.25
C GLY A 412 -11.02 -8.57 -25.73
N ASP A 413 -11.44 -9.48 -26.61
CA ASP A 413 -12.81 -9.51 -27.14
C ASP A 413 -13.76 -10.24 -26.18
N PHE A 414 -14.75 -9.50 -25.64
CA PHE A 414 -15.73 -10.06 -24.71
C PHE A 414 -16.77 -10.97 -25.37
N SER A 415 -16.84 -11.01 -26.71
CA SER A 415 -17.70 -11.93 -27.45
C SER A 415 -17.20 -13.38 -27.47
N ASP A 416 -15.98 -13.62 -26.95
CA ASP A 416 -15.44 -14.96 -26.77
C ASP A 416 -16.41 -15.88 -25.99
N PRO A 417 -16.57 -17.15 -26.39
CA PRO A 417 -17.54 -18.06 -25.77
C PRO A 417 -17.26 -18.33 -24.29
N VAL A 418 -16.01 -18.29 -23.83
CA VAL A 418 -15.68 -18.45 -22.39
C VAL A 418 -16.16 -17.24 -21.61
N THR A 419 -15.91 -16.04 -22.15
CA THR A 419 -16.35 -14.79 -21.53
C THR A 419 -17.88 -14.68 -21.51
N THR A 420 -18.53 -14.95 -22.63
CA THR A 420 -20.00 -14.94 -22.76
C THR A 420 -20.67 -15.95 -21.83
N SER A 421 -20.14 -17.19 -21.76
CA SER A 421 -20.66 -18.21 -20.85
C SER A 421 -20.49 -17.80 -19.39
N THR A 422 -19.33 -17.26 -19.03
CA THR A 422 -19.05 -16.80 -17.66
C THR A 422 -19.96 -15.64 -17.26
N LEU A 423 -20.15 -14.66 -18.16
CA LEU A 423 -21.03 -13.50 -17.99
C LEU A 423 -22.48 -13.88 -17.69
N GLY A 424 -22.98 -14.96 -18.30
CA GLY A 424 -24.32 -15.47 -18.05
C GLY A 424 -24.52 -16.02 -16.63
N ILE A 425 -23.43 -16.39 -15.95
CA ILE A 425 -23.46 -17.07 -14.65
C ILE A 425 -23.12 -16.11 -13.50
N VAL A 426 -22.05 -15.32 -13.67
CA VAL A 426 -21.53 -14.45 -12.60
C VAL A 426 -22.43 -13.25 -12.34
N GLN A 427 -22.38 -12.75 -11.11
CA GLN A 427 -23.18 -11.59 -10.69
C GLN A 427 -22.39 -10.28 -10.71
N VAL A 428 -21.06 -10.36 -10.63
CA VAL A 428 -20.15 -9.21 -10.72
C VAL A 428 -19.19 -9.40 -11.89
N PHE A 429 -19.00 -8.32 -12.63
CA PHE A 429 -18.14 -8.27 -13.79
C PHE A 429 -17.20 -7.07 -13.69
N TRP A 430 -15.90 -7.36 -13.58
CA TRP A 430 -14.83 -6.35 -13.57
C TRP A 430 -14.11 -6.38 -14.92
N GLY A 431 -14.67 -5.65 -15.90
CA GLY A 431 -14.13 -5.61 -17.26
C GLY A 431 -12.87 -4.75 -17.32
N LEU A 432 -11.72 -5.37 -17.58
CA LEU A 432 -10.46 -4.65 -17.74
C LEU A 432 -10.26 -4.18 -19.18
N ASP A 433 -9.89 -2.92 -19.33
CA ASP A 433 -9.61 -2.29 -20.62
C ASP A 433 -8.11 -2.16 -20.88
N LYS A 434 -7.71 -2.58 -22.08
CA LYS A 434 -6.36 -2.43 -22.59
C LYS A 434 -5.97 -0.96 -22.79
N LYS A 435 -6.91 -0.09 -23.17
CA LYS A 435 -6.64 1.34 -23.40
C LYS A 435 -6.25 2.05 -22.10
N LEU A 436 -6.91 1.72 -21.00
CA LEU A 436 -6.60 2.23 -19.67
C LEU A 436 -5.21 1.74 -19.20
N ALA A 437 -4.94 0.44 -19.35
CA ALA A 437 -3.64 -0.13 -19.00
C ALA A 437 -2.47 0.50 -19.80
N GLN A 438 -2.66 0.80 -21.09
CA GLN A 438 -1.65 1.48 -21.92
C GLN A 438 -1.36 2.90 -21.45
N ARG A 439 -2.34 3.58 -20.85
CA ARG A 439 -2.17 4.91 -20.23
C ARG A 439 -1.65 4.84 -18.79
N LYS A 440 -1.30 3.65 -18.31
CA LYS A 440 -0.92 3.37 -16.91
C LYS A 440 -2.01 3.76 -15.90
N HIS A 441 -3.27 3.72 -16.32
CA HIS A 441 -4.41 3.83 -15.42
C HIS A 441 -4.66 2.45 -14.80
N PHE A 442 -4.35 2.30 -13.51
CA PHE A 442 -4.52 1.07 -12.75
C PHE A 442 -5.30 1.35 -11.46
N PRO A 443 -6.20 0.45 -11.03
CA PRO A 443 -6.72 -0.72 -11.75
C PRO A 443 -7.43 -0.35 -13.06
N SER A 444 -7.19 -1.11 -14.13
CA SER A 444 -7.62 -0.76 -15.50
C SER A 444 -9.09 -1.09 -15.80
N ILE A 445 -9.97 -0.81 -14.84
CA ILE A 445 -11.39 -1.20 -14.89
C ILE A 445 -12.18 -0.19 -15.72
N ASN A 446 -12.90 -0.70 -16.71
CA ASN A 446 -13.80 0.11 -17.51
C ASN A 446 -15.10 0.37 -16.75
N THR A 447 -15.41 1.64 -16.51
CA THR A 447 -16.58 2.07 -15.73
C THR A 447 -17.91 1.91 -16.45
N SER A 448 -17.95 1.93 -17.78
CA SER A 448 -19.17 1.79 -18.58
C SER A 448 -19.55 0.32 -18.81
N VAL A 449 -18.57 -0.57 -18.95
CA VAL A 449 -18.83 -2.00 -19.20
C VAL A 449 -18.95 -2.80 -17.90
N SER A 450 -18.25 -2.40 -16.84
CA SER A 450 -18.28 -3.11 -15.55
C SER A 450 -19.63 -2.96 -14.85
N TYR A 451 -20.05 -3.99 -14.13
CA TYR A 451 -21.31 -3.95 -13.37
C TYR A 451 -21.29 -4.90 -12.17
N SER A 452 -22.15 -4.62 -11.19
CA SER A 452 -22.44 -5.50 -10.07
C SER A 452 -23.94 -5.58 -9.87
N LYS A 453 -24.48 -6.80 -9.77
CA LYS A 453 -25.90 -7.05 -9.44
C LYS A 453 -26.17 -7.04 -7.93
N TYR A 454 -25.13 -7.00 -7.11
CA TYR A 454 -25.26 -7.05 -5.64
C TYR A 454 -25.50 -5.69 -4.98
N THR A 455 -25.47 -4.59 -5.74
CA THR A 455 -25.63 -3.23 -5.20
C THR A 455 -26.87 -3.08 -4.34
N THR A 456 -28.04 -3.50 -4.85
CA THR A 456 -29.32 -3.37 -4.12
C THR A 456 -29.37 -4.16 -2.81
N VAL A 457 -28.65 -5.28 -2.72
CA VAL A 457 -28.59 -6.09 -1.49
C VAL A 457 -27.67 -5.43 -0.48
N LEU A 458 -26.55 -4.88 -0.96
CA LEU A 458 -25.54 -4.19 -0.16
C LEU A 458 -25.97 -2.80 0.31
N ASP A 459 -26.89 -2.13 -0.39
CA ASP A 459 -27.39 -0.82 0.03
C ASP A 459 -27.97 -0.89 1.46
N LYS A 460 -28.65 -1.99 1.83
CA LYS A 460 -29.15 -2.22 3.20
C LYS A 460 -28.04 -2.38 4.25
N PHE A 461 -26.86 -2.83 3.84
CA PHE A 461 -25.69 -2.93 4.71
C PHE A 461 -25.05 -1.56 4.88
N TYR A 462 -24.82 -0.85 3.76
CA TYR A 462 -24.25 0.49 3.79
C TYR A 462 -25.17 1.49 4.49
N GLU A 463 -26.48 1.41 4.37
CA GLU A 463 -27.41 2.29 5.10
C GLU A 463 -27.27 2.22 6.62
N LYS A 464 -26.78 1.10 7.16
CA LYS A 464 -26.55 0.94 8.61
C LYS A 464 -25.24 1.57 9.07
N GLU A 465 -24.16 1.29 8.34
CA GLU A 465 -22.81 1.72 8.71
C GLU A 465 -22.49 3.12 8.18
N ASN A 466 -22.90 3.42 6.95
CA ASN A 466 -22.49 4.57 6.14
C ASN A 466 -23.66 5.05 5.23
N PRO A 467 -24.64 5.80 5.78
CA PRO A 467 -25.92 6.06 5.11
C PRO A 467 -25.83 6.88 3.82
N GLU A 468 -24.79 7.69 3.63
CA GLU A 468 -24.64 8.50 2.42
C GLU A 468 -23.92 7.78 1.27
N PHE A 469 -23.28 6.64 1.55
CA PHE A 469 -22.44 5.93 0.58
C PHE A 469 -23.18 5.51 -0.71
N PRO A 470 -24.40 4.92 -0.66
CA PRO A 470 -25.13 4.54 -1.87
C PRO A 470 -25.46 5.76 -2.75
N ARG A 471 -25.86 6.88 -2.13
CA ARG A 471 -26.19 8.13 -2.84
C ARG A 471 -24.95 8.71 -3.53
N LEU A 472 -23.81 8.73 -2.85
CA LEU A 472 -22.55 9.24 -3.41
C LEU A 472 -22.07 8.37 -4.57
N ARG A 473 -22.16 7.04 -4.44
CA ARG A 473 -21.82 6.09 -5.51
C ARG A 473 -22.62 6.37 -6.77
N ASP A 474 -23.94 6.50 -6.65
CA ASP A 474 -24.82 6.69 -7.80
C ASP A 474 -24.57 8.05 -8.46
N ARG A 475 -24.26 9.09 -7.66
CA ARG A 475 -23.86 10.40 -8.16
C ARG A 475 -22.54 10.34 -8.94
N ILE A 476 -21.53 9.62 -8.43
CA ILE A 476 -20.25 9.43 -9.13
C ILE A 476 -20.44 8.63 -10.42
N LYS A 477 -21.27 7.58 -10.43
CA LYS A 477 -21.59 6.85 -11.66
C LYS A 477 -22.24 7.75 -12.70
N GLN A 478 -23.16 8.61 -12.29
CA GLN A 478 -23.79 9.59 -13.17
C GLN A 478 -22.74 10.56 -13.74
N LEU A 479 -21.88 11.13 -12.90
CA LEU A 479 -20.80 12.05 -13.33
C LEU A 479 -19.85 11.40 -14.36
N LEU A 480 -19.52 10.12 -14.17
CA LEU A 480 -18.66 9.39 -15.11
C LEU A 480 -19.37 9.13 -16.44
N SER A 481 -20.67 8.78 -16.42
CA SER A 481 -21.49 8.60 -17.62
C SER A 481 -21.65 9.91 -18.40
N ASP A 482 -22.01 10.99 -17.71
CA ASP A 482 -22.16 12.32 -18.31
C ASP A 482 -20.82 12.79 -18.91
N SER A 483 -19.69 12.52 -18.24
CA SER A 483 -18.36 12.82 -18.77
C SER A 483 -18.05 12.08 -20.07
N GLU A 484 -18.49 10.83 -20.22
CA GLU A 484 -18.25 10.06 -21.46
C GLU A 484 -19.07 10.60 -22.64
N GLU A 485 -20.32 11.00 -22.40
CA GLU A 485 -21.15 11.67 -23.41
C GLU A 485 -20.54 13.02 -23.81
N LEU A 486 -20.11 13.82 -22.83
CA LEU A 486 -19.46 15.09 -23.06
C LEU A 486 -18.12 14.95 -23.79
N ASP A 487 -17.32 13.93 -23.49
CA ASP A 487 -16.06 13.66 -24.20
C ASP A 487 -16.29 13.42 -25.71
N GLN A 488 -17.41 12.79 -26.09
CA GLN A 488 -17.78 12.62 -27.50
C GLN A 488 -18.13 13.97 -28.16
N VAL A 489 -18.87 14.84 -27.45
CA VAL A 489 -19.20 16.18 -27.94
C VAL A 489 -17.94 17.04 -28.08
N VAL A 490 -17.01 16.94 -27.12
CA VAL A 490 -15.71 17.64 -27.16
C VAL A 490 -14.88 17.21 -28.37
N GLN A 491 -14.89 15.94 -28.73
CA GLN A 491 -14.18 15.46 -29.93
C GLN A 491 -14.76 16.01 -31.24
N LEU A 492 -16.05 16.35 -31.27
CA LEU A 492 -16.73 16.87 -32.46
C LEU A 492 -16.66 18.40 -32.58
N VAL A 493 -16.89 19.13 -31.49
CA VAL A 493 -17.09 20.60 -31.49
C VAL A 493 -15.98 21.35 -30.75
N GLY A 494 -15.22 20.67 -29.88
CA GLY A 494 -14.17 21.25 -29.03
C GLY A 494 -14.67 21.68 -27.65
N LYS A 495 -13.76 21.69 -26.66
CA LYS A 495 -14.07 22.00 -25.24
C LYS A 495 -14.60 23.42 -25.02
N SER A 496 -14.29 24.37 -25.91
CA SER A 496 -14.75 25.76 -25.83
C SER A 496 -16.25 25.93 -26.08
N ALA A 497 -16.88 24.99 -26.78
CA ALA A 497 -18.30 25.04 -27.12
C ALA A 497 -19.23 24.58 -25.99
N LEU A 498 -18.67 24.01 -24.92
CA LEU A 498 -19.44 23.51 -23.78
C LEU A 498 -19.94 24.62 -22.87
N SER A 499 -21.06 24.35 -22.20
CA SER A 499 -21.56 25.20 -21.13
C SER A 499 -20.66 25.11 -19.89
N ASP A 500 -20.69 26.12 -19.03
CA ASP A 500 -19.86 26.10 -17.82
C ASP A 500 -20.19 24.95 -16.84
N PRO A 501 -21.46 24.55 -16.63
CA PRO A 501 -21.79 23.34 -15.89
C PRO A 501 -21.16 22.07 -16.48
N ASP A 502 -21.18 21.90 -17.81
CA ASP A 502 -20.58 20.73 -18.47
C ASP A 502 -19.05 20.71 -18.31
N LYS A 503 -18.42 21.90 -18.31
CA LYS A 503 -16.98 22.03 -18.03
C LYS A 503 -16.65 21.59 -16.60
N ILE A 504 -17.49 21.90 -15.61
CA ILE A 504 -17.33 21.39 -14.24
C ILE A 504 -17.37 19.86 -14.28
N THR A 505 -18.41 19.28 -14.88
CA THR A 505 -18.58 17.82 -14.92
C THR A 505 -17.34 17.13 -15.51
N LEU A 506 -16.76 17.65 -16.59
CA LEU A 506 -15.53 17.12 -17.18
C LEU A 506 -14.30 17.27 -16.27
N ASP A 507 -14.11 18.44 -15.65
CA ASP A 507 -12.94 18.69 -14.79
C ASP A 507 -13.03 17.86 -13.48
N ILE A 508 -14.23 17.67 -12.93
CA ILE A 508 -14.46 16.78 -11.76
C ILE A 508 -14.34 15.31 -12.15
N ALA A 509 -14.89 14.90 -13.29
CA ALA A 509 -14.73 13.52 -13.75
C ALA A 509 -13.26 13.17 -14.00
N ALA A 510 -12.45 14.12 -14.46
CA ALA A 510 -11.00 13.95 -14.55
C ALA A 510 -10.36 13.74 -13.17
N LEU A 511 -10.74 14.55 -12.17
CA LEU A 511 -10.30 14.39 -10.78
C LEU A 511 -10.67 12.99 -10.23
N VAL A 512 -11.92 12.55 -10.43
CA VAL A 512 -12.36 11.21 -10.02
C VAL A 512 -11.56 10.11 -10.76
N LYS A 513 -11.32 10.27 -12.06
CA LYS A 513 -10.56 9.29 -12.86
C LYS A 513 -9.10 9.18 -12.41
N GLU A 514 -8.43 10.27 -12.06
CA GLU A 514 -7.00 10.34 -11.74
C GLU A 514 -6.67 10.15 -10.25
N ASP A 515 -7.56 10.59 -9.35
CA ASP A 515 -7.27 10.60 -7.90
C ASP A 515 -8.11 9.61 -7.11
N PHE A 516 -9.31 9.26 -7.59
CA PHE A 516 -10.17 8.26 -6.92
C PHE A 516 -10.07 6.88 -7.56
N LEU A 517 -10.21 6.77 -8.89
CA LEU A 517 -10.20 5.47 -9.57
C LEU A 517 -8.80 4.88 -9.75
N GLN A 518 -7.79 5.72 -9.99
CA GLN A 518 -6.42 5.24 -10.00
C GLN A 518 -5.99 4.91 -8.59
N GLN A 519 -5.41 3.75 -8.42
CA GLN A 519 -4.88 3.28 -7.16
C GLN A 519 -3.58 2.51 -7.40
N ASN A 520 -2.52 2.93 -6.73
CA ASN A 520 -1.22 2.28 -6.89
C ASN A 520 -1.08 1.11 -5.89
N GLY A 521 -1.19 -0.11 -6.40
CA GLY A 521 -1.08 -1.34 -5.59
C GLY A 521 0.27 -1.61 -4.94
N TYR A 522 1.32 -0.85 -5.28
CA TYR A 522 2.67 -1.02 -4.72
C TYR A 522 3.06 0.03 -3.68
N SER A 523 2.31 1.13 -3.56
CA SER A 523 2.62 2.19 -2.59
C SER A 523 1.99 1.92 -1.25
N ASP A 524 2.70 2.23 -0.16
CA ASP A 524 2.23 1.93 1.19
C ASP A 524 0.91 2.63 1.56
N TYR A 525 0.70 3.86 1.07
CA TYR A 525 -0.49 4.67 1.36
C TYR A 525 -1.72 4.31 0.51
N ASP A 526 -1.52 3.70 -0.67
CA ASP A 526 -2.58 3.47 -1.67
C ASP A 526 -2.84 1.99 -1.96
N GLN A 527 -1.99 1.08 -1.49
CA GLN A 527 -2.18 -0.36 -1.72
C GLN A 527 -3.51 -0.88 -1.14
N PHE A 528 -3.96 -0.28 -0.03
CA PHE A 528 -5.20 -0.61 0.66
C PHE A 528 -5.92 0.67 1.09
N CYS A 529 -7.18 0.82 0.66
CA CYS A 529 -8.03 1.93 1.05
C CYS A 529 -9.23 1.39 1.85
N PRO A 530 -9.38 1.74 3.15
CA PRO A 530 -10.54 1.33 3.92
C PRO A 530 -11.82 2.02 3.43
N ILE A 531 -12.98 1.45 3.80
CA ILE A 531 -14.29 1.96 3.38
C ILE A 531 -14.52 3.40 3.82
N TRP A 532 -14.20 3.75 5.08
CA TRP A 532 -14.40 5.11 5.61
C TRP A 532 -13.59 6.15 4.81
N LYS A 533 -12.34 5.83 4.44
CA LYS A 533 -11.50 6.72 3.62
C LYS A 533 -12.09 6.88 2.21
N THR A 534 -12.60 5.78 1.66
CA THR A 534 -13.27 5.78 0.35
C THR A 534 -14.50 6.68 0.36
N GLU A 535 -15.37 6.56 1.37
CA GLU A 535 -16.54 7.44 1.52
C GLU A 535 -16.13 8.89 1.72
N TRP A 536 -15.15 9.16 2.59
CA TRP A 536 -14.67 10.52 2.86
C TRP A 536 -14.18 11.21 1.59
N MET A 537 -13.37 10.52 0.76
CA MET A 537 -12.94 11.04 -0.54
C MET A 537 -14.12 11.31 -1.47
N MET A 538 -15.12 10.40 -1.52
CA MET A 538 -16.32 10.58 -2.33
C MET A 538 -17.14 11.80 -1.87
N LYS A 539 -17.33 11.98 -0.56
CA LYS A 539 -18.02 13.13 0.04
C LYS A 539 -17.37 14.44 -0.37
N LEU A 540 -16.05 14.55 -0.26
CA LEU A 540 -15.33 15.78 -0.60
C LEU A 540 -15.40 16.09 -2.10
N MET A 541 -15.23 15.10 -2.97
CA MET A 541 -15.28 15.30 -4.42
C MET A 541 -16.70 15.67 -4.91
N VAL A 542 -17.73 14.98 -4.41
CA VAL A 542 -19.13 15.29 -4.76
C VAL A 542 -19.58 16.61 -4.13
N GLY A 543 -19.17 16.89 -2.89
CA GLY A 543 -19.44 18.16 -2.22
C GLY A 543 -18.85 19.35 -2.99
N TYR A 544 -17.59 19.24 -3.43
CA TYR A 544 -16.96 20.26 -4.26
C TYR A 544 -17.69 20.47 -5.59
N HIS A 545 -18.13 19.39 -6.24
CA HIS A 545 -18.96 19.46 -7.45
C HIS A 545 -20.28 20.22 -7.22
N ASP A 546 -21.00 19.88 -6.15
CA ASP A 546 -22.31 20.48 -5.88
C ASP A 546 -22.19 21.96 -5.47
N GLU A 547 -21.16 22.35 -4.70
CA GLU A 547 -20.88 23.76 -4.37
C GLU A 547 -20.41 24.58 -5.60
N ALA A 548 -19.60 23.97 -6.48
CA ALA A 548 -19.22 24.59 -7.74
C ALA A 548 -20.45 24.84 -8.64
N GLN A 549 -21.36 23.88 -8.75
CA GLN A 549 -22.61 24.06 -9.49
C GLN A 549 -23.49 25.17 -8.92
N LYS A 550 -23.60 25.27 -7.58
CA LYS A 550 -24.34 26.38 -6.93
C LYS A 550 -23.72 27.73 -7.25
N THR A 551 -22.40 27.83 -7.24
CA THR A 551 -21.67 29.08 -7.53
C THR A 551 -21.89 29.55 -8.98
N ILE A 552 -21.95 28.62 -9.93
CA ILE A 552 -22.28 28.93 -11.33
C ILE A 552 -23.75 29.32 -11.48
N ALA A 553 -24.66 28.67 -10.75
CA ALA A 553 -26.07 29.06 -10.73
C ALA A 553 -26.27 30.50 -10.19
N GLN A 554 -25.36 31.00 -9.36
CA GLN A 554 -25.33 32.40 -8.88
C GLN A 554 -24.73 33.39 -9.91
N GLY A 555 -24.30 32.92 -11.08
CA GLY A 555 -23.86 33.76 -12.20
C GLY A 555 -22.34 33.97 -12.32
N GLN A 556 -21.53 33.23 -11.57
CA GLN A 556 -20.07 33.25 -11.72
C GLN A 556 -19.60 32.34 -12.87
N THR A 557 -18.48 32.71 -13.51
CA THR A 557 -17.86 31.93 -14.61
C THR A 557 -16.95 30.84 -14.05
N TRP A 558 -16.95 29.65 -14.66
CA TRP A 558 -16.14 28.51 -14.19
C TRP A 558 -14.64 28.83 -14.05
N SER A 559 -14.05 29.56 -15.00
CA SER A 559 -12.62 29.88 -14.96
C SER A 559 -12.22 30.65 -13.70
N LYS A 560 -13.06 31.60 -13.24
CA LYS A 560 -12.80 32.38 -12.03
C LYS A 560 -12.91 31.51 -10.77
N VAL A 561 -13.93 30.64 -10.74
CA VAL A 561 -14.12 29.70 -9.62
C VAL A 561 -12.91 28.79 -9.52
N ARG A 562 -12.46 28.21 -10.64
CA ARG A 562 -11.32 27.30 -10.70
C ARG A 562 -10.00 27.95 -10.27
N GLU A 563 -9.77 29.21 -10.62
CA GLU A 563 -8.57 29.94 -10.16
C GLU A 563 -8.63 30.18 -8.65
N ALA A 564 -9.80 30.56 -8.11
CA ALA A 564 -9.99 30.82 -6.69
C ALA A 564 -9.93 29.55 -5.82
N THR A 565 -10.28 28.38 -6.38
CA THR A 565 -10.30 27.08 -5.66
C THR A 565 -9.14 26.17 -6.02
N SER A 566 -8.06 26.72 -6.59
CA SER A 566 -6.88 25.93 -7.01
C SER A 566 -6.19 25.23 -5.85
N ASP A 567 -6.20 25.85 -4.67
CA ASP A 567 -5.76 25.33 -3.39
C ASP A 567 -6.60 24.11 -2.96
N ILE A 568 -7.92 24.25 -2.93
CA ILE A 568 -8.85 23.15 -2.59
C ILE A 568 -8.69 21.99 -3.58
N MET A 569 -8.55 22.29 -4.87
CA MET A 569 -8.34 21.26 -5.90
C MET A 569 -7.00 20.53 -5.71
N SER A 570 -5.96 21.21 -5.24
CA SER A 570 -4.70 20.59 -4.86
C SER A 570 -4.88 19.68 -3.64
N SER A 571 -5.59 20.14 -2.60
CA SER A 571 -5.89 19.35 -1.41
C SER A 571 -6.72 18.10 -1.73
N LEU A 572 -7.68 18.18 -2.66
CA LEU A 572 -8.45 17.02 -3.12
C LEU A 572 -7.58 15.96 -3.79
N ARG A 573 -6.53 16.38 -4.51
CA ARG A 573 -5.56 15.46 -5.15
C ARG A 573 -4.66 14.76 -4.12
N THR A 574 -4.39 15.42 -3.00
CA THR A 574 -3.49 14.87 -1.97
C THR A 574 -4.17 13.84 -1.07
N LEU A 575 -5.51 13.77 -1.05
CA LEU A 575 -6.28 12.83 -0.20
C LEU A 575 -5.84 11.38 -0.33
N LYS A 576 -5.37 10.95 -1.51
CA LYS A 576 -4.91 9.57 -1.71
C LYS A 576 -3.66 9.24 -0.89
N PHE A 577 -2.79 10.22 -0.61
CA PHE A 577 -1.52 10.03 0.12
C PHE A 577 -1.68 9.85 1.63
N GLU A 578 -2.86 10.12 2.19
CA GLU A 578 -3.12 9.95 3.63
C GLU A 578 -3.01 8.47 4.02
N VAL A 579 -2.15 8.14 4.98
CA VAL A 579 -1.90 6.74 5.35
C VAL A 579 -2.99 6.25 6.32
N PRO A 580 -3.76 5.20 6.00
CA PRO A 580 -4.86 4.74 6.86
C PRO A 580 -4.48 4.38 8.31
N THR A 581 -3.21 4.08 8.57
CA THR A 581 -2.71 3.71 9.91
C THR A 581 -2.69 4.86 10.90
N GLU A 582 -2.76 6.12 10.44
CA GLU A 582 -2.78 7.31 11.31
C GLU A 582 -4.13 7.50 12.03
N GLY A 583 -5.15 6.72 11.67
CA GLY A 583 -6.47 6.73 12.31
C GLY A 583 -7.46 7.70 11.66
N GLU A 584 -8.74 7.31 11.69
CA GLU A 584 -9.83 8.05 11.04
C GLU A 584 -9.98 9.47 11.60
N GLU A 585 -9.93 9.64 12.91
CA GLU A 585 -10.09 10.97 13.52
C GLU A 585 -8.93 11.90 13.19
N ALA A 586 -7.69 11.41 13.16
CA ALA A 586 -6.54 12.25 12.83
C ALA A 586 -6.62 12.75 11.38
N ILE A 587 -7.02 11.88 10.45
CA ILE A 587 -7.09 12.20 9.02
C ILE A 587 -8.29 13.07 8.70
N THR A 588 -9.45 12.81 9.32
CA THR A 588 -10.66 13.62 9.10
C THR A 588 -10.63 14.95 9.85
N LYS A 589 -9.92 15.03 10.99
CA LYS A 589 -9.68 16.29 11.73
C LYS A 589 -8.48 17.06 11.22
N LYS A 590 -7.57 16.49 10.39
CA LYS A 590 -6.57 17.26 9.65
C LYS A 590 -7.32 18.34 8.88
N PRO A 591 -7.27 19.61 9.30
CA PRO A 591 -8.14 20.61 8.75
C PRO A 591 -7.64 20.93 7.34
N GLY A 592 -8.43 20.56 6.32
CA GLY A 592 -8.46 21.28 5.06
C GLY A 592 -9.10 22.65 5.30
N SER A 593 -8.40 23.52 6.01
CA SER A 593 -8.77 24.91 6.30
C SER A 593 -7.59 25.56 7.01
N HIS A 594 -6.93 26.51 6.35
CA HIS A 594 -5.99 27.42 6.98
C HIS A 594 -6.66 28.07 8.21
N THR A 595 -6.28 27.67 9.42
CA THR A 595 -6.47 28.49 10.63
C THR A 595 -5.72 27.92 11.85
N MET A 596 -5.05 28.83 12.55
CA MET A 596 -4.50 28.78 13.92
C MET A 596 -3.18 28.07 14.25
N SER A 597 -2.76 26.97 13.61
CA SER A 597 -1.60 26.21 14.11
C SER A 597 -0.27 26.53 13.43
N GLU A 598 -0.18 26.53 12.10
CA GLU A 598 1.13 26.58 11.41
C GLU A 598 1.85 27.92 11.59
N GLU A 599 1.21 29.07 11.33
CA GLU A 599 1.89 30.38 11.43
C GLU A 599 2.34 30.71 12.86
N PHE A 600 1.54 30.30 13.86
CA PHE A 600 1.88 30.49 15.27
C PHE A 600 2.98 29.50 15.72
N GLN A 601 2.91 28.26 15.27
CA GLN A 601 3.89 27.23 15.61
C GLN A 601 5.24 27.49 14.92
N ASP A 602 5.21 27.97 13.68
CA ASP A 602 6.37 28.49 12.95
C ASP A 602 6.97 29.71 13.66
N GLU A 603 6.16 30.63 14.20
CA GLU A 603 6.64 31.77 14.99
C GLU A 603 7.28 31.33 16.31
N VAL A 604 6.68 30.37 17.03
CA VAL A 604 7.23 29.80 18.27
C VAL A 604 8.55 29.06 18.00
N GLU A 605 8.62 28.26 16.94
CA GLU A 605 9.83 27.53 16.54
C GLU A 605 10.93 28.51 16.09
N ALA A 606 10.57 29.56 15.35
CA ALA A 606 11.49 30.61 14.95
C ALA A 606 12.08 31.35 16.16
N ILE A 607 11.25 31.77 17.13
CA ILE A 607 11.72 32.50 18.32
C ILE A 607 12.64 31.64 19.19
N ASN A 608 12.27 30.39 19.44
CA ASN A 608 13.11 29.45 20.19
C ASN A 608 14.42 29.12 19.45
N SER A 609 14.39 29.09 18.11
CA SER A 609 15.60 28.93 17.31
C SER A 609 16.53 30.15 17.35
N ILE A 610 15.97 31.36 17.47
CA ILE A 610 16.74 32.62 17.44
C ILE A 610 17.36 32.94 18.81
N TYR A 611 16.60 32.80 19.90
CA TYR A 611 17.01 33.24 21.24
C TYR A 611 17.39 32.07 22.19
N GLY A 612 17.23 30.82 21.73
CA GLY A 612 17.55 29.60 22.47
C GLY A 612 16.32 28.82 22.94
N GLU A 613 16.48 27.50 23.10
CA GLU A 613 15.41 26.61 23.55
C GLU A 613 14.89 27.03 24.94
N GLY A 614 13.58 27.26 25.04
CA GLY A 614 12.92 27.70 26.28
C GLY A 614 12.67 29.20 26.39
N THR A 615 12.92 29.97 25.33
CA THR A 615 12.56 31.40 25.26
C THR A 615 11.05 31.60 25.31
N LEU A 616 10.29 30.79 24.57
CA LEU A 616 8.82 30.77 24.61
C LEU A 616 8.36 29.34 24.91
N SER A 617 7.79 29.14 26.10
CA SER A 617 7.39 27.81 26.61
C SER A 617 5.94 27.80 27.10
N PRO A 618 5.19 26.70 26.99
CA PRO A 618 3.82 26.62 27.51
C PRO A 618 3.80 26.75 29.04
N ALA A 619 2.83 27.48 29.58
CA ALA A 619 2.72 27.72 31.02
C ALA A 619 2.28 26.49 31.83
N SER A 620 1.61 25.52 31.19
CA SER A 620 1.25 24.21 31.77
C SER A 620 1.03 23.17 30.67
N GLU A 621 1.21 21.87 30.97
CA GLU A 621 1.04 20.77 30.01
C GLU A 621 -0.41 20.64 29.48
N ASP A 622 -1.40 21.23 30.19
CA ASP A 622 -2.84 21.14 29.85
C ASP A 622 -3.41 22.41 29.17
N SER A 623 -2.66 23.51 29.05
CA SER A 623 -3.17 24.79 28.52
C SER A 623 -2.57 25.13 27.15
N THR A 624 -3.38 25.10 26.09
CA THR A 624 -2.96 25.38 24.71
C THR A 624 -2.84 26.87 24.35
N SER A 625 -3.27 27.78 25.23
CA SER A 625 -3.38 29.22 24.93
C SER A 625 -2.50 30.13 25.79
N GLU A 626 -1.73 29.59 26.74
CA GLU A 626 -0.90 30.37 27.67
C GLU A 626 0.58 29.99 27.61
N TYR A 627 1.44 30.98 27.39
CA TYR A 627 2.87 30.81 27.22
C TYR A 627 3.64 31.74 28.17
N VAL A 628 4.83 31.30 28.56
CA VAL A 628 5.83 32.06 29.30
C VAL A 628 6.94 32.46 28.33
N LEU A 629 7.12 33.76 28.15
CA LEU A 629 8.17 34.38 27.37
C LEU A 629 9.30 34.83 28.31
N ASN A 630 10.49 34.26 28.14
CA ASN A 630 11.71 34.69 28.81
C ASN A 630 12.40 35.74 27.92
N LEU A 631 12.49 36.99 28.41
CA LEU A 631 13.09 38.07 27.64
C LEU A 631 14.64 37.96 27.63
N PRO A 632 15.29 38.18 26.47
CA PRO A 632 16.75 38.15 26.35
C PRO A 632 17.43 39.27 27.18
N GLY A 633 18.67 39.05 27.62
CA GLY A 633 19.44 40.04 28.39
C GLY A 633 19.29 39.99 29.92
N GLY A 634 18.68 38.92 30.46
CA GLY A 634 18.51 38.74 31.91
C GLY A 634 17.35 39.56 32.49
N ALA A 635 16.36 39.92 31.67
CA ALA A 635 15.13 40.64 32.05
C ALA A 635 14.02 39.69 32.57
N SER A 636 12.97 40.27 33.15
CA SER A 636 11.85 39.52 33.76
C SER A 636 11.12 38.64 32.75
N SER A 637 10.65 37.45 33.15
CA SER A 637 9.80 36.61 32.29
C SER A 637 8.34 37.04 32.34
N LEU A 638 7.65 36.97 31.21
CA LEU A 638 6.27 37.45 31.00
C LEU A 638 5.34 36.29 30.68
N ARG A 639 4.09 36.35 31.16
CA ARG A 639 3.03 35.40 30.81
C ARG A 639 2.11 36.02 29.75
N LEU A 640 1.99 35.35 28.62
CA LEU A 640 1.20 35.75 27.46
C LEU A 640 0.04 34.78 27.27
N ARG A 641 -1.12 35.32 26.88
CA ARG A 641 -2.28 34.54 26.43
C ARG A 641 -2.62 34.91 25.00
N PHE A 642 -2.72 33.91 24.14
CA PHE A 642 -3.09 34.12 22.74
C PHE A 642 -4.61 33.94 22.57
N PRO A 643 -5.31 34.92 21.96
CA PRO A 643 -6.70 34.73 21.57
C PRO A 643 -6.81 33.75 20.39
N ALA A 644 -7.95 33.08 20.27
CA ALA A 644 -8.24 32.16 19.15
C ALA A 644 -8.37 32.86 17.77
N SER A 645 -8.16 34.17 17.73
CA SER A 645 -8.18 35.00 16.53
C SER A 645 -6.81 35.60 16.21
N TYR A 646 -5.72 35.21 16.87
CA TYR A 646 -4.36 35.63 16.46
C TYR A 646 -4.06 35.10 15.05
N PRO A 647 -3.38 35.83 14.14
CA PRO A 647 -2.82 37.18 14.27
C PRO A 647 -3.80 38.33 13.95
N GLU A 648 -5.12 38.09 13.83
CA GLU A 648 -6.12 39.18 13.67
C GLU A 648 -6.33 40.02 14.93
N ALA A 649 -6.05 39.48 16.12
CA ALA A 649 -6.05 40.19 17.41
C ALA A 649 -4.73 39.99 18.17
N PRO A 650 -4.22 40.98 18.92
CA PRO A 650 -2.92 40.91 19.58
C PRO A 650 -2.93 39.95 20.79
N PRO A 651 -1.76 39.42 21.21
CA PRO A 651 -1.64 38.64 22.44
C PRO A 651 -1.97 39.49 23.70
N GLU A 652 -2.63 38.88 24.68
CA GLU A 652 -2.86 39.50 26.00
C GLU A 652 -1.69 39.23 26.94
N VAL A 653 -1.07 40.28 27.50
CA VAL A 653 -0.01 40.15 28.51
C VAL A 653 -0.65 40.04 29.90
N LEU A 654 -0.62 38.85 30.51
CA LEU A 654 -1.26 38.57 31.80
C LEU A 654 -0.47 39.08 33.01
N GLY A 655 0.85 39.24 32.88
CA GLY A 655 1.74 39.73 33.95
C GLY A 655 3.16 39.17 33.90
N THR A 656 3.95 39.41 34.95
CA THR A 656 5.30 38.85 35.11
C THR A 656 5.27 37.48 35.79
N HIS A 657 6.06 36.52 35.30
CA HIS A 657 6.20 35.16 35.84
C HIS A 657 7.37 35.07 36.84
N HIS A 658 8.56 35.58 36.49
CA HIS A 658 9.68 35.79 37.41
C HIS A 658 10.35 37.15 37.15
N SER A 659 10.66 37.90 38.22
CA SER A 659 11.47 39.12 38.13
C SER A 659 12.94 38.81 38.37
N SER A 660 13.80 39.07 37.39
CA SER A 660 15.26 39.05 37.57
C SER A 660 15.75 40.42 38.02
N GLY A 661 16.66 40.44 38.99
CA GLY A 661 17.30 41.67 39.48
C GLY A 661 16.62 42.22 40.74
N GLY A 662 17.37 42.22 41.85
CA GLY A 662 16.94 42.64 43.19
C GLY A 662 16.58 44.13 43.38
N ARG A 663 16.12 44.84 42.34
CA ARG A 663 15.57 46.21 42.43
C ARG A 663 14.05 46.16 42.48
N LYS A 664 13.44 46.75 43.52
CA LYS A 664 11.98 46.94 43.61
C LYS A 664 11.50 47.75 42.39
N GLY A 665 10.67 47.15 41.55
CA GLY A 665 10.04 47.81 40.39
C GLY A 665 10.54 47.38 39.01
N ALA A 666 11.56 46.53 38.91
CA ALA A 666 12.10 46.07 37.61
C ALA A 666 11.05 45.37 36.73
N GLY A 667 10.33 44.38 37.26
CA GLY A 667 9.32 43.66 36.47
C GLY A 667 8.13 44.52 36.02
N ALA A 668 7.77 45.58 36.74
CA ALA A 668 6.69 46.48 36.32
C ALA A 668 7.14 47.41 35.18
N ARG A 669 8.42 47.80 35.17
CA ARG A 669 9.05 48.57 34.10
C ARG A 669 9.15 47.73 32.83
N ASP A 670 9.66 46.50 32.94
CA ASP A 670 9.83 45.58 31.80
C ASP A 670 8.48 45.24 31.14
N LEU A 671 7.45 45.01 31.97
CA LEU A 671 6.08 44.78 31.50
C LEU A 671 5.54 45.99 30.72
N ALA A 672 5.73 47.22 31.23
CA ALA A 672 5.24 48.43 30.57
C ALA A 672 5.94 48.68 29.23
N LEU A 673 7.26 48.48 29.18
CA LEU A 673 8.06 48.58 27.96
C LEU A 673 7.61 47.56 26.89
N PHE A 674 7.35 46.31 27.30
CA PHE A 674 6.92 45.27 26.38
C PHE A 674 5.50 45.50 25.85
N VAL A 675 4.56 45.96 26.68
CA VAL A 675 3.19 46.28 26.22
C VAL A 675 3.20 47.42 25.19
N ASP A 676 4.06 48.43 25.38
CA ASP A 676 4.21 49.51 24.40
C ASP A 676 4.89 49.03 23.11
N ALA A 677 5.89 48.14 23.20
CA ALA A 677 6.51 47.50 22.04
C ALA A 677 5.48 46.66 21.24
N LEU A 678 4.67 45.85 21.93
CA LEU A 678 3.60 45.04 21.33
C LEU A 678 2.55 45.91 20.61
N GLY A 679 2.18 47.05 21.22
CA GLY A 679 1.24 47.99 20.63
C GLY A 679 1.75 48.64 19.33
N ASN A 680 3.07 48.83 19.21
CA ASN A 680 3.70 49.40 18.01
C ASN A 680 3.96 48.36 16.91
N ALA A 681 4.24 47.11 17.29
CA ALA A 681 4.55 46.02 16.35
C ALA A 681 3.29 45.39 15.72
N PHE A 682 2.14 45.44 16.39
CA PHE A 682 0.94 44.73 15.95
C PHE A 682 0.31 45.30 14.66
N GLN A 683 0.07 44.42 13.68
CA GLN A 683 -0.76 44.67 12.51
C GLN A 683 -1.75 43.52 12.31
N PRO A 684 -3.05 43.79 12.04
CA PRO A 684 -4.03 42.73 11.85
C PRO A 684 -3.64 41.77 10.72
N GLY A 685 -3.57 40.47 11.03
CA GLY A 685 -3.26 39.41 10.07
C GLY A 685 -1.76 39.11 9.92
N VAL A 686 -0.88 39.68 10.75
CA VAL A 686 0.56 39.42 10.75
C VAL A 686 1.05 39.06 12.15
N VAL A 687 1.85 38.01 12.25
CA VAL A 687 2.52 37.59 13.48
C VAL A 687 3.47 38.68 13.99
N CYS A 688 3.42 39.04 15.29
CA CYS A 688 4.04 40.27 15.80
C CYS A 688 5.00 40.06 16.99
N LEU A 689 5.19 38.83 17.46
CA LEU A 689 5.86 38.57 18.73
C LEU A 689 7.37 38.72 18.63
N PHE A 690 7.96 38.32 17.50
CA PHE A 690 9.38 38.55 17.20
C PHE A 690 9.72 40.05 17.18
N ASP A 691 8.95 40.83 16.40
CA ASP A 691 9.13 42.28 16.27
C ASP A 691 8.96 43.00 17.62
N SER A 692 8.04 42.50 18.46
CA SER A 692 7.81 43.03 19.81
C SER A 692 9.00 42.78 20.76
N VAL A 693 9.65 41.61 20.66
CA VAL A 693 10.84 41.27 21.46
C VAL A 693 12.07 42.07 21.00
N GLU A 694 12.21 42.30 19.70
CA GLU A 694 13.31 43.10 19.15
C GLU A 694 13.17 44.59 19.54
N GLU A 695 11.97 45.16 19.40
CA GLU A 695 11.70 46.54 19.80
C GLU A 695 11.84 46.74 21.31
N PHE A 696 11.47 45.74 22.12
CA PHE A 696 11.76 45.73 23.57
C PHE A 696 13.27 45.75 23.84
N SER A 697 14.04 44.88 23.17
CA SER A 697 15.48 44.74 23.39
C SER A 697 16.23 46.04 23.05
N ARG A 698 15.88 46.69 21.93
CA ARG A 698 16.48 47.98 21.53
C ARG A 698 16.26 49.06 22.59
N ARG A 699 15.04 49.16 23.12
CA ARG A 699 14.69 50.18 24.13
C ARG A 699 15.29 49.87 25.50
N TYR A 700 15.40 48.59 25.84
CA TYR A 700 16.07 48.16 27.06
C TYR A 700 17.55 48.54 27.05
N GLU A 701 18.25 48.37 25.91
CA GLU A 701 19.64 48.81 25.74
C GLU A 701 19.79 50.34 25.79
N GLU A 702 18.91 51.09 25.11
CA GLU A 702 18.91 52.57 25.14
C GLU A 702 18.77 53.12 26.58
N GLU A 703 17.95 52.48 27.43
CA GLU A 703 17.78 52.92 28.83
C GLU A 703 18.90 52.46 29.78
N VAL A 704 19.63 51.38 29.47
CA VAL A 704 20.77 50.92 30.29
C VAL A 704 21.98 51.82 30.08
N VAL A 705 22.21 52.29 28.85
CA VAL A 705 23.31 53.21 28.49
C VAL A 705 23.16 54.56 29.19
N VAL A 706 21.93 55.07 29.37
CA VAL A 706 21.67 56.34 30.07
C VAL A 706 21.97 56.26 31.59
N VAL A 707 21.96 55.05 32.17
CA VAL A 707 22.23 54.86 33.61
C VAL A 707 23.73 54.67 33.89
N GLU A 708 24.52 54.23 32.90
CA GLU A 708 25.97 54.07 33.05
C GLU A 708 26.76 55.39 32.89
N GLU A 709 26.20 56.41 32.22
CA GLU A 709 26.82 57.74 32.13
C GLU A 709 26.70 58.60 33.41
N GLU A 710 25.83 58.25 34.38
CA GLU A 710 25.65 59.02 35.63
C GLU A 710 26.45 58.47 36.84
N VAL A 711 27.16 57.34 36.74
CA VAL A 711 27.86 56.74 37.89
C VAL A 711 29.28 56.29 37.54
N GLY A 712 30.24 57.21 37.70
CA GLY A 712 31.61 56.84 38.07
C GLY A 712 32.75 57.37 37.22
N GLU A 713 33.02 58.67 37.35
CA GLU A 713 34.40 59.18 37.31
C GLU A 713 35.21 58.60 38.49
N GLU A 714 36.53 58.47 38.29
CA GLU A 714 37.63 58.19 39.25
C GLU A 714 38.06 56.72 39.50
N ALA A 715 39.03 56.27 38.70
CA ALA A 715 40.30 55.71 39.19
C ALA A 715 41.39 55.88 38.11
N GLY A 716 42.48 56.57 38.45
CA GLY A 716 43.41 57.15 37.48
C GLY A 716 44.68 56.37 37.14
N LYS A 717 45.25 56.79 36.00
CA LYS A 717 46.66 56.89 35.59
C LYS A 717 47.53 55.62 35.53
N HIS A 718 47.85 55.22 34.30
CA HIS A 718 49.23 55.00 33.87
C HIS A 718 49.40 55.48 32.41
N GLU A 719 50.65 55.73 32.06
CA GLU A 719 51.15 56.74 31.13
C GLU A 719 50.93 56.49 29.63
N ASP A 720 50.95 57.60 28.91
CA ASP A 720 51.16 57.76 27.48
C ASP A 720 52.52 57.17 27.07
N ASP A 721 52.49 56.14 26.22
CA ASP A 721 53.54 55.88 25.25
C ASP A 721 52.85 55.73 23.89
N GLY A 722 52.97 56.79 23.08
CA GLY A 722 52.58 56.77 21.70
C GLY A 722 53.44 55.77 20.91
N GLU A 723 52.80 54.77 20.34
CA GLU A 723 53.25 54.14 19.11
C GLU A 723 52.15 54.35 18.07
N GLY A 724 52.41 55.27 17.13
CA GLY A 724 51.55 55.45 15.97
C GLY A 724 51.47 54.13 15.20
N GLU A 725 50.25 53.66 14.94
CA GLU A 725 50.04 52.55 14.02
C GLU A 725 50.65 52.92 12.66
N PRO A 726 51.52 52.08 12.09
CA PRO A 726 52.20 52.41 10.84
C PRO A 726 51.17 52.47 9.71
N GLU A 727 51.23 53.52 8.88
CA GLU A 727 50.63 53.51 7.54
C GLU A 727 51.24 52.34 6.77
N LEU A 728 50.57 51.19 6.81
CA LEU A 728 50.90 50.02 6.02
C LEU A 728 50.60 50.35 4.55
N ASP A 729 51.65 50.41 3.74
CA ASP A 729 51.59 50.62 2.30
C ASP A 729 50.94 49.39 1.63
N LEU A 730 49.60 49.37 1.65
CA LEU A 730 48.70 48.30 1.18
C LEU A 730 48.95 47.88 -0.28
N ALA A 731 49.69 48.67 -1.06
CA ALA A 731 50.05 48.39 -2.44
C ALA A 731 51.18 47.35 -2.61
N SER A 732 51.88 46.99 -1.52
CA SER A 732 53.04 46.06 -1.55
C SER A 732 52.72 44.62 -1.13
N LEU A 733 51.49 44.34 -0.68
CA LEU A 733 51.05 43.02 -0.21
C LEU A 733 50.41 42.19 -1.33
N PRO A 734 50.61 40.85 -1.35
CA PRO A 734 50.00 39.99 -2.37
C PRO A 734 48.47 40.06 -2.30
N THR A 735 47.83 40.22 -3.46
CA THR A 735 46.36 40.31 -3.57
C THR A 735 45.68 39.02 -3.10
N PRO A 736 44.63 39.09 -2.26
CA PRO A 736 43.90 37.91 -1.82
C PRO A 736 43.23 37.19 -3.00
N PRO A 737 43.20 35.85 -3.02
CA PRO A 737 42.57 35.09 -4.09
C PRO A 737 41.04 35.05 -3.91
N TRP A 738 40.36 36.13 -4.26
CA TRP A 738 38.90 36.23 -4.22
C TRP A 738 38.23 35.42 -5.33
N THR A 739 37.25 34.60 -4.95
CA THR A 739 36.33 33.94 -5.87
C THR A 739 34.95 34.60 -5.78
N LEU A 740 34.36 34.92 -6.94
CA LEU A 740 33.11 35.67 -7.05
C LEU A 740 31.92 34.77 -7.36
N SER A 741 30.78 35.03 -6.71
CA SER A 741 29.49 34.48 -7.13
C SER A 741 28.96 35.16 -8.39
N GLU A 742 27.93 34.60 -9.02
CA GLU A 742 27.12 35.37 -9.96
C GLU A 742 26.35 36.48 -9.23
N PRO A 743 26.21 37.67 -9.84
CA PRO A 743 25.41 38.73 -9.28
C PRO A 743 23.92 38.37 -9.35
N ILE A 744 23.27 38.25 -8.20
CA ILE A 744 21.83 37.98 -8.12
C ILE A 744 21.10 39.31 -8.00
N VAL A 745 20.17 39.57 -8.91
CA VAL A 745 19.32 40.77 -8.90
C VAL A 745 17.90 40.38 -8.48
N ASP A 746 17.44 40.88 -7.34
CA ASP A 746 16.05 40.73 -6.88
C ASP A 746 15.48 42.11 -6.54
N SER A 747 14.32 42.44 -7.15
CA SER A 747 13.57 43.66 -6.86
C SER A 747 14.42 44.94 -6.88
N ARG A 748 15.28 45.06 -7.90
CA ARG A 748 16.28 46.13 -8.13
C ARG A 748 17.47 46.18 -7.18
N SER A 749 17.52 45.31 -6.17
CA SER A 749 18.70 45.12 -5.34
C SER A 749 19.63 44.07 -5.95
N THR A 750 20.93 44.32 -5.90
CA THR A 750 21.96 43.41 -6.43
C THR A 750 22.81 42.87 -5.28
N PHE A 751 23.08 41.56 -5.31
CA PHE A 751 23.87 40.85 -4.31
C PHE A 751 25.06 40.17 -5.00
N LEU A 752 26.25 40.29 -4.42
CA LEU A 752 27.47 39.65 -4.93
C LEU A 752 28.31 39.15 -3.75
N ALA A 753 28.69 37.87 -3.78
CA ALA A 753 29.54 37.27 -2.75
C ALA A 753 31.00 37.18 -3.22
N HIS A 754 31.92 37.54 -2.33
CA HIS A 754 33.36 37.38 -2.45
C HIS A 754 33.81 36.35 -1.42
N VAL A 755 34.42 35.26 -1.86
CA VAL A 755 34.89 34.17 -0.99
C VAL A 755 36.40 34.05 -1.11
N ALA A 756 37.10 33.95 0.02
CA ALA A 756 38.54 33.71 0.06
C ALA A 756 38.93 32.73 1.17
N PRO A 757 39.95 31.88 0.96
CA PRO A 757 40.52 31.06 2.02
C PRO A 757 41.32 31.92 3.01
N VAL A 758 41.17 31.67 4.31
CA VAL A 758 41.85 32.39 5.39
C VAL A 758 42.38 31.43 6.45
N ARG A 759 43.56 31.72 7.01
CA ARG A 759 44.28 30.86 7.96
C ARG A 759 44.52 31.50 9.32
N SER A 760 44.33 32.81 9.46
CA SER A 760 44.42 33.51 10.75
C SER A 760 43.38 34.64 10.84
N PRO A 761 42.92 35.01 12.06
CA PRO A 761 42.02 36.14 12.26
C PRO A 761 42.59 37.46 11.72
N ASP A 762 43.89 37.69 11.88
CA ASP A 762 44.56 38.90 11.37
C ASP A 762 44.56 38.95 9.84
N GLN A 763 44.68 37.79 9.19
CA GLN A 763 44.57 37.67 7.72
C GLN A 763 43.15 37.99 7.25
N ALA A 764 42.11 37.54 7.97
CA ALA A 764 40.72 37.85 7.63
C ALA A 764 40.45 39.36 7.73
N ARG A 765 40.91 40.02 8.80
CA ARG A 765 40.78 41.47 8.98
C ARG A 765 41.51 42.25 7.88
N LEU A 766 42.75 41.84 7.55
CA LEU A 766 43.53 42.45 6.48
C LEU A 766 42.84 42.33 5.11
N TYR A 767 42.24 41.17 4.82
CA TYR A 767 41.56 40.93 3.54
C TYR A 767 40.31 41.79 3.37
N VAL A 768 39.52 42.02 4.43
CA VAL A 768 38.38 42.96 4.39
C VAL A 768 38.88 44.38 4.11
N THR A 769 39.91 44.84 4.85
CA THR A 769 40.48 46.19 4.66
C THR A 769 41.03 46.39 3.24
N GLN A 770 41.72 45.38 2.70
CA GLN A 770 42.27 45.42 1.34
C GLN A 770 41.17 45.39 0.26
N LEU A 771 40.08 44.64 0.46
CA LEU A 771 38.94 44.60 -0.46
C LEU A 771 38.23 45.95 -0.53
N LEU A 772 37.98 46.58 0.63
CA LEU A 772 37.41 47.93 0.70
C LEU A 772 38.37 49.00 0.15
N ALA A 773 39.68 48.83 0.30
CA ALA A 773 40.70 49.73 -0.23
C ALA A 773 40.85 49.64 -1.76
N SER A 774 40.73 48.44 -2.34
CA SER A 774 41.00 48.17 -3.76
C SER A 774 39.81 48.44 -4.68
N ASP A 775 38.58 48.11 -4.28
CA ASP A 775 37.39 48.30 -5.13
C ASP A 775 36.49 49.43 -4.64
N ARG A 776 36.46 50.52 -5.43
CA ARG A 776 35.62 51.69 -5.18
C ARG A 776 34.13 51.36 -5.16
N ARG A 777 33.67 50.35 -5.92
CA ARG A 777 32.25 49.99 -6.03
C ARG A 777 31.73 49.29 -4.78
N ILE A 778 32.58 48.47 -4.15
CA ILE A 778 32.29 47.74 -2.91
C ILE A 778 32.29 48.72 -1.72
N ARG A 779 33.25 49.65 -1.69
CA ARG A 779 33.28 50.71 -0.67
C ARG A 779 32.04 51.61 -0.70
N SER A 780 31.49 51.86 -1.89
CA SER A 780 30.26 52.65 -2.07
C SER A 780 28.97 51.82 -2.00
N ALA A 781 29.06 50.52 -1.69
CA ALA A 781 27.89 49.66 -1.56
C ALA A 781 27.09 50.03 -0.31
N THR A 782 25.84 49.55 -0.25
CA THR A 782 24.92 49.92 0.84
C THR A 782 25.22 49.15 2.12
N HIS A 783 25.55 47.86 1.97
CA HIS A 783 25.94 46.97 3.08
C HIS A 783 26.97 45.94 2.58
N ASN A 784 28.03 45.70 3.35
CA ASN A 784 29.08 44.71 3.14
C ASN A 784 29.12 43.74 4.33
N MET A 785 28.29 42.70 4.27
CA MET A 785 28.16 41.72 5.35
C MET A 785 29.33 40.73 5.29
N THR A 786 29.95 40.42 6.43
CA THR A 786 31.11 39.52 6.49
C THR A 786 30.90 38.38 7.49
N ALA A 787 31.45 37.20 7.17
CA ALA A 787 31.52 36.06 8.10
C ALA A 787 32.75 35.20 7.79
N TRP A 788 33.42 34.68 8.83
CA TRP A 788 34.56 33.79 8.66
C TRP A 788 34.69 32.76 9.78
N ARG A 789 35.29 31.60 9.45
CA ARG A 789 35.57 30.50 10.39
C ARG A 789 36.95 29.93 10.11
N ILE A 790 37.80 29.82 11.14
CA ILE A 790 39.21 29.44 11.03
C ILE A 790 39.55 28.42 12.12
N ARG A 791 40.33 27.39 11.76
CA ARG A 791 40.93 26.45 12.72
C ARG A 791 42.32 26.95 13.15
N GLY A 792 42.50 27.18 14.44
CA GLY A 792 43.76 27.55 15.05
C GLY A 792 44.69 26.36 15.31
N GLU A 793 45.99 26.65 15.42
CA GLU A 793 46.97 25.65 15.88
C GLU A 793 46.65 25.22 17.33
N GLY A 794 46.57 23.90 17.57
CA GLY A 794 46.24 23.33 18.88
C GLY A 794 44.76 23.00 19.11
N GLY A 795 43.90 23.10 18.08
CA GLY A 795 42.48 22.70 18.17
C GLY A 795 41.54 23.82 18.65
N ALA A 796 42.04 25.04 18.82
CA ALA A 796 41.19 26.23 19.00
C ALA A 796 40.44 26.56 17.70
N SER A 797 39.20 27.02 17.79
CA SER A 797 38.43 27.49 16.64
C SER A 797 38.06 28.95 16.81
N TYR A 798 38.26 29.75 15.77
CA TYR A 798 37.97 31.18 15.75
C TYR A 798 36.88 31.45 14.70
N GLN A 799 35.88 32.22 15.06
CA GLN A 799 34.80 32.63 14.16
C GLN A 799 34.29 34.01 14.55
N ASP A 800 33.90 34.80 13.56
CA ASP A 800 33.38 36.16 13.76
C ASP A 800 32.50 36.56 12.56
N CYS A 801 31.64 37.55 12.76
CA CYS A 801 30.76 38.08 11.71
C CYS A 801 30.43 39.57 11.91
N ASP A 802 30.17 40.26 10.80
CA ASP A 802 29.74 41.67 10.79
C ASP A 802 28.54 41.82 9.86
N ASP A 803 27.50 42.48 10.35
CA ASP A 803 26.23 42.71 9.65
C ASP A 803 26.26 43.97 8.77
N ASP A 804 27.22 44.89 8.98
CA ASP A 804 27.35 46.19 8.28
C ASP A 804 26.01 46.90 8.02
N GLY A 805 25.19 47.05 9.06
CA GLY A 805 23.88 47.73 9.01
C GLY A 805 22.73 46.93 8.39
N GLU A 806 22.97 45.72 7.89
CA GLU A 806 21.94 44.75 7.47
C GLU A 806 21.68 43.75 8.60
N THR A 807 20.79 44.12 9.53
CA THR A 807 20.55 43.41 10.79
C THR A 807 20.37 41.89 10.61
N ALA A 808 21.17 41.11 11.35
CA ALA A 808 21.21 39.65 11.43
C ALA A 808 21.72 38.90 10.18
N ALA A 809 22.29 39.58 9.19
CA ALA A 809 22.73 38.94 7.95
C ALA A 809 24.09 38.23 8.07
N GLY A 810 25.09 38.83 8.73
CA GLY A 810 26.39 38.23 9.05
C GLY A 810 26.26 37.03 9.98
N GLY A 811 25.42 37.10 11.01
CA GLY A 811 25.10 35.95 11.87
C GLY A 811 24.50 34.77 11.09
N ARG A 812 23.59 35.03 10.15
CA ARG A 812 23.01 34.01 9.27
C ARG A 812 24.02 33.41 8.28
N LEU A 813 24.93 34.23 7.76
CA LEU A 813 26.03 33.75 6.92
C LEU A 813 26.95 32.82 7.72
N LEU A 814 27.28 33.19 8.96
CA LEU A 814 28.07 32.34 9.85
C LEU A 814 27.37 31.00 10.14
N HIS A 815 26.06 31.02 10.39
CA HIS A 815 25.27 29.80 10.58
C HIS A 815 25.23 28.92 9.32
N LEU A 816 25.10 29.51 8.12
CA LEU A 816 25.19 28.77 6.86
C LEU A 816 26.54 28.06 6.72
N MET A 817 27.64 28.73 7.10
CA MET A 817 28.98 28.12 7.10
C MET A 817 29.11 27.00 8.13
N GLN A 818 28.40 27.07 9.26
CA GLN A 818 28.31 25.99 10.25
C GLN A 818 27.58 24.76 9.70
N LEU A 819 26.41 24.96 9.10
CA LEU A 819 25.61 23.88 8.49
C LEU A 819 26.35 23.17 7.35
N MET A 820 27.17 23.90 6.61
CA MET A 820 27.97 23.36 5.50
C MET A 820 29.34 22.83 5.94
N GLU A 821 29.62 22.83 7.26
CA GLU A 821 30.89 22.41 7.87
C GLU A 821 32.13 23.08 7.23
N LEU A 822 32.00 24.33 6.80
CA LEU A 822 33.09 25.07 6.14
C LEU A 822 34.06 25.66 7.17
N TRP A 823 35.35 25.43 6.95
CA TRP A 823 36.47 25.88 7.78
C TRP A 823 37.55 26.52 6.91
N ASP A 824 38.32 27.43 7.51
CA ASP A 824 39.44 28.14 6.89
C ASP A 824 39.04 29.02 5.69
N VAL A 825 37.87 29.66 5.81
CA VAL A 825 37.26 30.45 4.74
C VAL A 825 36.53 31.68 5.29
N MET A 826 36.55 32.76 4.50
CA MET A 826 35.80 34.00 4.72
C MET A 826 34.87 34.27 3.53
N VAL A 827 33.74 34.91 3.82
CA VAL A 827 32.81 35.43 2.82
C VAL A 827 32.47 36.89 3.11
N VAL A 828 32.42 37.70 2.06
CA VAL A 828 31.91 39.07 2.08
C VAL A 828 30.78 39.17 1.06
N VAL A 829 29.56 39.39 1.52
CA VAL A 829 28.40 39.59 0.64
C VAL A 829 28.11 41.09 0.56
N THR A 830 28.26 41.63 -0.65
CA THR A 830 28.00 43.04 -0.93
C THR A 830 26.59 43.21 -1.49
N ARG A 831 25.82 44.12 -0.90
CA ARG A 831 24.47 44.51 -1.34
C ARG A 831 24.46 45.94 -1.85
N TRP A 832 23.87 46.14 -3.04
CA TRP A 832 23.44 47.45 -3.52
C TRP A 832 21.92 47.59 -3.41
N TYR A 833 21.46 48.57 -2.64
CA TYR A 833 20.03 48.79 -2.39
C TYR A 833 19.32 49.44 -3.59
N GLY A 834 18.24 48.81 -4.07
CA GLY A 834 17.48 49.22 -5.25
C GLY A 834 16.23 50.06 -5.00
N GLY A 835 15.96 50.45 -3.76
CA GLY A 835 14.78 51.26 -3.38
C GLY A 835 13.55 50.47 -2.91
N VAL A 836 13.56 49.14 -2.92
CA VAL A 836 12.44 48.28 -2.46
C VAL A 836 12.87 47.45 -1.24
N LYS A 837 12.09 47.51 -0.16
CA LYS A 837 12.32 46.70 1.06
C LYS A 837 11.94 45.24 0.79
N LEU A 838 12.93 44.34 0.86
CA LEU A 838 12.79 42.90 0.55
C LEU A 838 12.24 42.05 1.71
N GLY A 839 12.04 42.62 2.91
CA GLY A 839 11.52 41.86 4.07
C GLY A 839 12.40 40.63 4.41
N PRO A 840 11.81 39.50 4.84
CA PRO A 840 12.52 38.25 5.14
C PRO A 840 13.18 37.58 3.90
N ARG A 841 12.67 37.87 2.70
CA ARG A 841 13.16 37.28 1.45
C ARG A 841 14.62 37.65 1.13
N ARG A 842 15.12 38.77 1.66
CA ARG A 842 16.53 39.20 1.49
C ARG A 842 17.53 38.16 1.99
N PHE A 843 17.21 37.46 3.07
CA PHE A 843 18.09 36.45 3.67
C PHE A 843 18.23 35.21 2.78
N ALA A 844 17.17 34.81 2.09
CA ALA A 844 17.23 33.71 1.12
C ALA A 844 18.19 34.05 -0.06
N VAL A 845 18.15 35.30 -0.53
CA VAL A 845 19.01 35.77 -1.63
C VAL A 845 20.47 35.90 -1.19
N ILE A 846 20.72 36.42 0.02
CA ILE A 846 22.06 36.51 0.62
C ILE A 846 22.68 35.11 0.77
N ASN A 847 21.92 34.15 1.31
CA ASN A 847 22.38 32.77 1.47
C ASN A 847 22.61 32.07 0.12
N ALA A 848 21.77 32.34 -0.88
CA ALA A 848 21.96 31.80 -2.22
C ALA A 848 23.24 32.35 -2.88
N ALA A 849 23.51 33.65 -2.76
CA ALA A 849 24.73 34.27 -3.28
C ALA A 849 25.99 33.72 -2.59
N ALA A 850 25.96 33.57 -1.26
CA ALA A 850 27.06 32.97 -0.52
C ALA A 850 27.31 31.51 -0.91
N ARG A 851 26.24 30.70 -1.05
CA ARG A 851 26.34 29.29 -1.46
C ARG A 851 26.94 29.14 -2.86
N ASP A 852 26.50 29.94 -3.83
CA ASP A 852 27.11 29.94 -5.17
C ASP A 852 28.59 30.33 -5.12
N GLY A 853 28.95 31.33 -4.29
CA GLY A 853 30.34 31.69 -4.01
C GLY A 853 31.18 30.52 -3.48
N PHE A 854 30.65 29.77 -2.51
CA PHE A 854 31.36 28.61 -1.94
C PHE A 854 31.52 27.45 -2.92
N VAL A 855 30.50 27.18 -3.75
CA VAL A 855 30.55 26.15 -4.82
C VAL A 855 31.62 26.51 -5.85
N ARG A 856 31.65 27.77 -6.30
CA ARG A 856 32.66 28.25 -7.26
C ARG A 856 34.07 28.27 -6.70
N ALA A 857 34.22 28.53 -5.40
CA ALA A 857 35.49 28.43 -4.69
C ALA A 857 35.97 26.97 -4.54
N GLY A 858 35.19 25.97 -4.99
CA GLY A 858 35.53 24.55 -4.91
C GLY A 858 35.45 23.99 -3.49
N MET A 859 34.83 24.71 -2.56
CA MET A 859 34.74 24.34 -1.13
C MET A 859 33.59 23.38 -0.84
N VAL A 860 32.71 23.14 -1.82
CA VAL A 860 31.51 22.30 -1.71
C VAL A 860 31.43 21.40 -2.95
N VAL A 861 31.32 20.08 -2.74
CA VAL A 861 31.15 19.11 -3.83
C VAL A 861 29.65 18.90 -4.07
N GLU A 862 29.11 19.37 -5.19
CA GLU A 862 27.73 19.03 -5.57
C GLU A 862 27.65 17.54 -5.98
N LYS A 863 26.69 16.80 -5.40
CA LYS A 863 26.26 15.50 -5.93
C LYS A 863 25.45 15.76 -7.20
N GLU A 864 26.05 15.55 -8.37
CA GLU A 864 25.32 15.57 -9.64
C GLU A 864 24.18 14.54 -9.62
N LYS A 865 22.95 15.00 -9.88
CA LYS A 865 21.81 14.14 -10.20
C LYS A 865 22.07 13.48 -11.56
N GLU A 866 22.26 12.16 -11.57
CA GLU A 866 22.28 11.33 -12.78
C GLU A 866 21.04 11.59 -13.64
N LYS A 867 21.23 12.36 -14.72
CA LYS A 867 20.32 12.37 -15.87
C LYS A 867 20.73 11.25 -16.80
N ASP A 868 19.94 10.18 -16.77
CA ASP A 868 20.09 9.03 -17.65
C ASP A 868 20.01 9.44 -19.13
N LYS A 869 21.13 9.27 -19.84
CA LYS A 869 21.24 9.30 -21.31
C LYS A 869 21.69 7.91 -21.77
N LYS A 870 20.77 7.12 -22.34
CA LYS A 870 20.92 6.22 -23.53
C LYS A 870 19.78 5.19 -23.54
N LYS A 871 19.15 4.82 -24.66
CA LYS A 871 19.71 4.53 -25.99
C LYS A 871 18.60 4.56 -27.03
N GLY A 872 18.93 5.07 -28.21
CA GLY A 872 18.26 4.67 -29.45
C GLY A 872 18.68 3.25 -29.85
N LYS A 873 17.69 2.48 -30.27
CA LYS A 873 17.70 1.70 -31.50
C LYS A 873 16.28 1.66 -32.04
#